data_AF-A0A9P0ARP1-F1
#
_entry.id   AF-A0A9P0ARP1-F1
#
_cell.length_a   1.000
_cell.length_b   1.000
_cell.length_c   1.000
_cell.angle_alpha   90.00
_cell.angle_beta   90.00
_cell.angle_gamma   90.00
#
_symmetry.space_group_name_H-M   'P 1'
#
loop_
_entity.id
_entity.type
_entity.pdbx_description
1 polymer ?
#
loop_
_entity_poly.entity_id
_entity_poly.type
_entity_poly.pdbx_seq_one_letter_code
_entity_poly.pdbx_strand_id
1 'polypeptide(L)'
;MAPTQRKNKLDHEKQKERQREAMRKLRAARKDDPIKYEEEKQKARDSYYKRKEEGKIKIIKEMTERERRQQRKNWRKRSKTYYEKKQSQKIIEIELEDNTPLVPIVQELPNVNPGPSNKDDGRARIGKLRRKENLKRLNNEIKKLNAKLEKERKKKEKYRMRLKRLQKTPNNSSPRKNVEKLIREEKNIISPRVKKNLIFFPASKFNEKDTIVYERWCTKKCKVVIKGIEKDCVKTIKEKKLSTKGEVLELLKESIKPFFLHVRNINHQFNAIQQIKEGLKEHDVLIHMDFSENYNCKYSEEIQSAHFGGSKPQISLHTVVVYFKQGNTLKRKCYCTISENLRHDPIAICAHLKPIIVDIKEKIVSLDNVHFLSDGPATQYRNRKMFFLIGTYLQQLLSAKTIRWHYSEKGHGKGAPDGVGGCLKRTADSLVSRGTDMSDFKSVLKNLQEHCKGVSIYGLNLDAEELTSIEKKLPNDLVTFKGTIQCHEVTFSDNYLLLNLRKLTCLNCAPSDVCEHYPLGSYPLQSHSSAKRKIKYADVYSDEDSEKQDPVEELESYAEILSLQNVKEHDFVVVKFLGKKTTQHFVGVVQECNQYNYLVKFFRKMSGSKKFVLPRKEDISLIKKNDVVCVLPQPLINKRKQYSFSTNLSLFSNIN
;
A
#
# COMPACT_ATOMS: atom_id res chain seq x y z
N MET A 1 -13.02 42.75 33.98
CA MET A 1 -11.66 43.00 34.52
C MET A 1 -10.77 41.74 34.41
N ALA A 2 -10.27 41.38 33.23
CA ALA A 2 -9.39 40.21 33.03
C ALA A 2 -8.19 40.34 32.03
N PRO A 3 -7.88 41.48 31.37
CA PRO A 3 -6.72 41.56 30.46
C PRO A 3 -5.37 41.91 31.16
N THR A 4 -5.39 42.47 32.37
CA THR A 4 -4.21 43.00 33.07
C THR A 4 -3.31 41.90 33.65
N GLN A 5 -3.87 40.79 34.15
CA GLN A 5 -3.07 39.69 34.72
C GLN A 5 -2.25 38.92 33.67
N ARG A 6 -2.75 38.81 32.43
CA ARG A 6 -2.01 38.14 31.33
C ARG A 6 -0.84 38.97 30.82
N LYS A 7 -1.01 40.30 30.69
CA LYS A 7 0.07 41.23 30.32
C LYS A 7 1.19 41.23 31.35
N ASN A 8 0.88 41.29 32.65
CA ASN A 8 1.89 41.28 33.72
C ASN A 8 2.68 39.96 33.78
N LYS A 9 2.04 38.82 33.47
CA LYS A 9 2.71 37.51 33.42
C LYS A 9 3.67 37.41 32.23
N LEU A 10 3.28 37.94 31.07
CA LEU A 10 4.10 38.00 29.87
C LEU A 10 5.32 38.91 30.06
N ASP A 11 5.15 40.04 30.75
CA ASP A 11 6.23 40.99 31.01
C ASP A 11 7.26 40.45 32.02
N HIS A 12 6.78 39.78 33.07
CA HIS A 12 7.65 39.10 34.04
C HIS A 12 8.42 37.92 33.41
N GLU A 13 7.83 37.22 32.45
CA GLU A 13 8.52 36.16 31.71
C GLU A 13 9.62 36.72 30.79
N LYS A 14 9.35 37.84 30.10
CA LYS A 14 10.36 38.58 29.33
C LYS A 14 11.50 39.11 30.20
N GLN A 15 11.20 39.61 31.39
CA GLN A 15 12.21 40.10 32.32
C GLN A 15 13.12 38.96 32.83
N LYS A 16 12.54 37.78 33.13
CA LYS A 16 13.31 36.57 33.45
C LYS A 16 14.14 36.06 32.28
N GLU A 17 13.65 36.20 31.05
CA GLU A 17 14.39 35.82 29.85
C GLU A 17 15.61 36.72 29.64
N ARG A 18 15.45 38.04 29.78
CA ARG A 18 16.56 39.01 29.76
C ARG A 18 17.62 38.71 30.82
N GLN A 19 17.20 38.39 32.05
CA GLN A 19 18.13 37.98 33.12
C GLN A 19 18.87 36.68 32.77
N ARG A 20 18.18 35.68 32.19
CA ARG A 20 18.81 34.43 31.76
C ARG A 20 19.82 34.66 30.62
N GLU A 21 19.52 35.58 29.72
CA GLU A 21 20.41 35.93 28.60
C GLU A 21 21.65 36.69 29.10
N ALA A 22 21.48 37.69 29.98
CA ALA A 22 22.59 38.40 30.61
C ALA A 22 23.51 37.42 31.39
N MET A 23 22.92 36.48 32.13
CA MET A 23 23.67 35.42 32.81
C MET A 23 24.38 34.46 31.84
N ARG A 24 23.82 34.19 30.65
CA ARG A 24 24.50 33.41 29.61
C ARG A 24 25.69 34.16 29.03
N LYS A 25 25.54 35.46 28.72
CA LYS A 25 26.62 36.31 28.21
C LYS A 25 27.76 36.44 29.23
N LEU A 26 27.43 36.64 30.50
CA LEU A 26 28.42 36.70 31.57
C LEU A 26 29.18 35.37 31.77
N ARG A 27 28.49 34.22 31.62
CA ARG A 27 29.14 32.89 31.65
C ARG A 27 29.99 32.61 30.42
N ALA A 28 29.60 33.12 29.25
CA ALA A 28 30.41 33.02 28.03
C ALA A 28 31.69 33.85 28.17
N ALA A 29 31.58 35.12 28.56
CA ALA A 29 32.72 36.01 28.79
C ALA A 29 33.70 35.47 29.84
N ARG A 30 33.21 34.79 30.89
CA ARG A 30 34.08 34.10 31.88
C ARG A 30 34.77 32.86 31.33
N LYS A 31 34.20 32.21 30.32
CA LYS A 31 34.78 31.01 29.69
C LYS A 31 35.87 31.39 28.69
N ASP A 32 35.80 32.59 28.14
CA ASP A 32 36.78 33.12 27.19
C ASP A 32 38.06 33.64 27.88
N ASP A 33 38.01 33.94 29.19
CA ASP A 33 39.18 34.25 30.04
C ASP A 33 39.74 32.93 30.65
N PRO A 34 40.89 32.41 30.17
CA PRO A 34 41.39 31.10 30.56
C PRO A 34 41.69 30.98 32.05
N ILE A 35 42.15 32.07 32.67
CA ILE A 35 42.59 32.09 34.08
C ILE A 35 41.36 32.06 34.99
N LYS A 36 40.38 32.94 34.76
CA LYS A 36 39.14 32.96 35.54
C LYS A 36 38.32 31.67 35.37
N TYR A 37 38.35 31.07 34.18
CA TYR A 37 37.69 29.81 33.93
C TYR A 37 38.32 28.64 34.70
N GLU A 38 39.64 28.59 34.80
CA GLU A 38 40.38 27.59 35.58
C GLU A 38 40.12 27.76 37.08
N GLU A 39 40.12 29.00 37.59
CA GLU A 39 39.78 29.31 38.99
C GLU A 39 38.34 28.91 39.36
N GLU A 40 37.37 29.14 38.48
CA GLU A 40 35.97 28.77 38.70
C GLU A 40 35.79 27.24 38.68
N LYS A 41 36.52 26.53 37.81
CA LYS A 41 36.59 25.06 37.83
C LYS A 41 37.19 24.55 39.14
N GLN A 42 38.25 25.20 39.64
CA GLN A 42 38.90 24.81 40.88
C GLN A 42 37.95 25.01 42.08
N LYS A 43 37.30 26.17 42.19
CA LYS A 43 36.24 26.43 43.20
C LYS A 43 35.09 25.42 43.14
N ALA A 44 34.70 25.00 41.94
CA ALA A 44 33.67 23.97 41.75
C ALA A 44 34.15 22.58 42.17
N ARG A 45 35.42 22.22 41.90
CA ARG A 45 36.04 20.97 42.37
C ARG A 45 36.12 20.95 43.89
N ASP A 46 36.58 22.03 44.51
CA ASP A 46 36.71 22.15 45.97
C ASP A 46 35.35 22.07 46.65
N SER A 47 34.33 22.75 46.08
CA SER A 47 32.94 22.63 46.53
C SER A 47 32.37 21.21 46.39
N TYR A 48 32.74 20.50 45.32
CA TYR A 48 32.34 19.11 45.12
C TYR A 48 32.98 18.19 46.16
N TYR A 49 34.28 18.33 46.44
CA TYR A 49 34.98 17.55 47.46
C TYR A 49 34.42 17.82 48.84
N LYS A 50 34.19 19.08 49.21
CA LYS A 50 33.56 19.46 50.48
C LYS A 50 32.17 18.85 50.65
N ARG A 51 31.32 18.88 49.61
CA ARG A 51 29.97 18.26 49.65
C ARG A 51 30.00 16.73 49.65
N LYS A 52 31.07 16.13 49.14
CA LYS A 52 31.31 14.69 49.18
C LYS A 52 31.74 14.26 50.59
N GLU A 53 32.61 15.03 51.23
CA GLU A 53 33.02 14.83 52.63
C GLU A 53 31.84 15.04 53.60
N GLU A 54 30.98 16.04 53.34
CA GLU A 54 29.72 16.27 54.08
C GLU A 54 28.64 15.20 53.81
N GLY A 55 28.91 14.17 53.00
CA GLY A 55 27.96 13.07 52.72
C GLY A 55 26.73 13.45 51.86
N LYS A 56 26.67 14.68 51.35
CA LYS A 56 25.56 15.20 50.54
C LYS A 56 25.58 14.68 49.09
N ILE A 57 26.68 14.08 48.65
CA ILE A 57 26.85 13.49 47.32
C ILE A 57 27.21 12.00 47.46
N LYS A 58 26.22 11.12 47.26
CA LYS A 58 26.44 9.67 47.25
C LYS A 58 27.17 9.25 45.97
N ILE A 59 28.26 8.48 46.09
CA ILE A 59 28.86 7.81 44.94
C ILE A 59 28.01 6.62 44.51
N ILE A 60 28.14 6.18 43.24
CA ILE A 60 27.30 5.11 42.66
C ILE A 60 27.35 3.81 43.48
N LYS A 61 28.49 3.54 44.13
CA LYS A 61 28.69 2.37 45.00
C LYS A 61 27.84 2.44 46.27
N GLU A 62 27.59 3.63 46.79
CA GLU A 62 26.80 3.91 48.00
C GLU A 62 25.31 4.09 47.73
N MET A 63 24.92 4.21 46.45
CA MET A 63 23.52 4.33 46.06
C MET A 63 22.80 2.98 46.07
N THR A 64 21.55 2.98 46.52
CA THR A 64 20.65 1.82 46.43
C THR A 64 20.33 1.47 44.97
N GLU A 65 19.89 0.25 44.71
CA GLU A 65 19.58 -0.17 43.33
C GLU A 65 18.45 0.66 42.68
N ARG A 66 17.49 1.14 43.48
CA ARG A 66 16.42 2.04 43.03
C ARG A 66 16.98 3.42 42.66
N GLU A 67 17.85 4.00 43.49
CA GLU A 67 18.53 5.26 43.20
C GLU A 67 19.44 5.12 41.96
N ARG A 68 20.16 3.99 41.80
CA ARG A 68 20.98 3.72 40.61
C ARG A 68 20.15 3.67 39.33
N ARG A 69 18.97 3.05 39.36
CA ARG A 69 18.05 3.03 38.20
C ARG A 69 17.55 4.43 37.86
N GLN A 70 17.19 5.23 38.87
CA GLN A 70 16.74 6.61 38.65
C GLN A 70 17.87 7.48 38.09
N GLN A 71 19.10 7.33 38.61
CA GLN A 71 20.26 8.05 38.12
C GLN A 71 20.62 7.66 36.67
N ARG A 72 20.55 6.37 36.33
CA ARG A 72 20.71 5.90 34.93
C ARG A 72 19.63 6.46 34.01
N LYS A 73 18.38 6.56 34.47
CA LYS A 73 17.29 7.18 33.72
C LYS A 73 17.56 8.67 33.48
N ASN A 74 18.04 9.38 34.51
CA ASN A 74 18.44 10.79 34.40
C ASN A 74 19.63 10.98 33.44
N TRP A 75 20.63 10.09 33.46
CA TRP A 75 21.75 10.11 32.53
C TRP A 75 21.31 9.88 31.09
N ARG A 76 20.44 8.90 30.84
CA ARG A 76 19.87 8.67 29.49
C ARG A 76 19.12 9.90 28.99
N LYS A 77 18.34 10.55 29.87
CA LYS A 77 17.64 11.79 29.53
C LYS A 77 18.62 12.92 29.20
N ARG A 78 19.64 13.16 30.04
CA ARG A 78 20.66 14.19 29.82
C ARG A 78 21.50 13.94 28.56
N SER A 79 21.88 12.69 28.31
CA SER A 79 22.61 12.28 27.11
C SER A 79 21.78 12.51 25.85
N LYS A 80 20.49 12.14 25.86
CA LYS A 80 19.57 12.43 24.75
C LYS A 80 19.49 13.94 24.48
N THR A 81 19.23 14.75 25.51
CA THR A 81 19.14 16.22 25.37
C THR A 81 20.46 16.85 24.91
N TYR A 82 21.60 16.33 25.36
CA TYR A 82 22.91 16.78 24.87
C TYR A 82 23.09 16.47 23.39
N TYR A 83 22.74 15.25 22.95
CA TYR A 83 22.84 14.83 21.55
C TYR A 83 21.92 15.63 20.64
N GLU A 84 20.67 15.83 21.05
CA GLU A 84 19.70 16.69 20.37
C GLU A 84 20.25 18.12 20.23
N LYS A 85 20.81 18.70 21.29
CA LYS A 85 21.44 20.04 21.24
C LYS A 85 22.66 20.09 20.31
N LYS A 86 23.54 19.07 20.34
CA LYS A 86 24.72 18.98 19.47
C LYS A 86 24.32 18.84 18.00
N GLN A 87 23.24 18.10 17.70
CA GLN A 87 22.71 18.02 16.34
C GLN A 87 22.12 19.35 15.88
N SER A 88 21.32 20.03 16.72
CA SER A 88 20.81 21.36 16.38
C SER A 88 21.93 22.39 16.18
N GLN A 89 22.99 22.35 16.99
CA GLN A 89 24.17 23.19 16.79
C GLN A 89 24.89 22.87 15.47
N LYS A 90 25.00 21.59 15.11
CA LYS A 90 25.60 21.17 13.84
C LYS A 90 24.78 21.64 12.64
N ILE A 91 23.45 21.63 12.74
CA ILE A 91 22.55 22.17 11.71
C ILE A 91 22.71 23.69 11.57
N ILE A 92 22.82 24.41 12.69
CA ILE A 92 23.04 25.87 12.69
C ILE A 92 24.44 26.23 12.18
N GLU A 93 25.48 25.44 12.50
CA GLU A 93 26.83 25.59 11.94
C GLU A 93 26.82 25.38 10.41
N ILE A 94 26.09 24.37 9.92
CA ILE A 94 25.88 24.15 8.49
C ILE A 94 25.17 25.34 7.82
N GLU A 95 24.14 25.92 8.47
CA GLU A 95 23.43 27.11 7.95
C GLU A 95 24.27 28.41 7.97
N LEU A 96 25.27 28.50 8.86
CA LEU A 96 26.16 29.68 8.97
C LEU A 96 27.36 29.60 8.01
N GLU A 97 27.80 28.40 7.63
CA GLU A 97 28.88 28.20 6.65
C GLU A 97 28.47 28.58 5.21
N ASP A 98 27.18 28.63 4.89
CA ASP A 98 26.64 29.04 3.58
C ASP A 98 26.82 30.55 3.25
N ASN A 99 27.42 31.37 4.14
CA ASN A 99 27.52 32.83 3.97
C ASN A 99 28.93 33.46 4.16
N THR A 100 30.03 32.71 4.03
CA THR A 100 31.39 33.30 4.15
C THR A 100 32.31 32.88 2.99
N PRO A 101 33.01 33.80 2.30
CA PRO A 101 33.90 33.46 1.19
C PRO A 101 35.25 32.87 1.67
N LEU A 102 35.82 31.97 0.85
CA LEU A 102 36.95 31.08 1.14
C LEU A 102 38.34 31.73 1.02
N VAL A 103 39.29 31.26 1.84
CA VAL A 103 40.74 31.55 1.75
C VAL A 103 41.54 30.22 1.78
N PRO A 104 42.71 30.11 1.09
CA PRO A 104 43.30 28.81 0.70
C PRO A 104 44.07 28.05 1.78
N ILE A 105 44.18 26.73 1.55
CA ILE A 105 44.83 25.69 2.35
C ILE A 105 46.36 25.67 2.12
N VAL A 106 47.13 25.43 3.19
CA VAL A 106 48.53 24.96 3.12
C VAL A 106 48.69 23.65 3.91
N GLN A 107 49.38 22.70 3.30
CA GLN A 107 49.71 21.34 3.79
C GLN A 107 50.86 21.36 4.82
N GLU A 108 50.94 20.37 5.72
CA GLU A 108 52.22 19.76 6.11
C GLU A 108 52.08 18.39 6.84
N LEU A 109 53.16 17.61 6.74
CA LEU A 109 53.37 16.16 6.90
C LEU A 109 53.70 15.69 8.35
N PRO A 110 53.77 14.36 8.63
CA PRO A 110 53.87 13.78 9.99
C PRO A 110 55.32 13.56 10.46
N ASN A 111 55.56 13.50 11.79
CA ASN A 111 56.85 13.11 12.36
C ASN A 111 56.75 12.10 13.53
N VAL A 112 57.81 11.31 13.68
CA VAL A 112 57.96 10.01 14.34
C VAL A 112 58.89 10.10 15.57
N ASN A 113 58.46 9.51 16.72
CA ASN A 113 59.21 8.90 17.87
C ASN A 113 60.34 9.71 18.57
N PRO A 114 61.00 9.28 19.68
CA PRO A 114 61.02 7.98 20.40
C PRO A 114 60.92 8.06 21.96
N GLY A 115 60.85 6.91 22.64
CA GLY A 115 60.94 6.78 24.11
C GLY A 115 62.36 6.51 24.63
N PRO A 116 62.54 6.27 25.96
CA PRO A 116 63.75 5.63 26.47
C PRO A 116 63.53 4.39 27.35
N SER A 117 64.56 3.55 27.35
CA SER A 117 64.73 2.28 28.08
C SER A 117 65.14 2.51 29.55
N ASN A 118 64.96 1.51 30.43
CA ASN A 118 65.90 1.24 31.52
C ASN A 118 65.81 -0.20 32.05
N LYS A 119 66.99 -0.79 32.29
CA LYS A 119 67.24 -2.10 32.92
C LYS A 119 67.35 -1.90 34.45
N ASP A 120 66.64 -2.73 35.23
CA ASP A 120 67.10 -3.38 36.49
C ASP A 120 65.96 -4.10 37.25
N ASP A 121 66.35 -5.04 38.13
CA ASP A 121 65.57 -5.72 39.19
C ASP A 121 64.78 -7.02 38.90
N GLY A 122 65.51 -8.11 38.63
CA GLY A 122 64.96 -9.48 38.66
C GLY A 122 64.44 -9.94 40.03
N ARG A 123 65.05 -9.53 41.16
CA ARG A 123 64.64 -9.96 42.52
C ARG A 123 63.38 -9.27 43.05
N ALA A 124 63.22 -7.97 42.81
CA ALA A 124 62.02 -7.23 43.21
C ALA A 124 60.76 -7.68 42.43
N ARG A 125 60.94 -8.12 41.18
CA ARG A 125 59.86 -8.61 40.31
C ARG A 125 59.27 -9.94 40.81
N ILE A 126 60.09 -10.85 41.33
CA ILE A 126 59.65 -12.14 41.90
C ILE A 126 58.86 -11.94 43.21
N GLY A 127 59.32 -11.04 44.09
CA GLY A 127 58.59 -10.69 45.32
C GLY A 127 57.23 -10.05 45.05
N LYS A 128 57.15 -9.14 44.06
CA LYS A 128 55.89 -8.54 43.60
C LYS A 128 54.93 -9.58 43.03
N LEU A 129 55.43 -10.57 42.28
CA LEU A 129 54.61 -11.66 41.73
C LEU A 129 54.01 -12.54 42.83
N ARG A 130 54.80 -13.01 43.82
CA ARG A 130 54.28 -13.81 44.95
C ARG A 130 53.25 -13.04 45.78
N ARG A 131 53.49 -11.74 46.04
CA ARG A 131 52.53 -10.90 46.77
C ARG A 131 51.22 -10.72 46.00
N LYS A 132 51.30 -10.56 44.67
CA LYS A 132 50.12 -10.47 43.78
C LYS A 132 49.33 -11.77 43.76
N GLU A 133 50.01 -12.91 43.79
CA GLU A 133 49.37 -14.22 43.85
C GLU A 133 48.64 -14.47 45.17
N ASN A 134 49.27 -14.15 46.29
CA ASN A 134 48.61 -14.23 47.61
C ASN A 134 47.41 -13.28 47.73
N LEU A 135 47.55 -12.03 47.26
CA LEU A 135 46.42 -11.07 47.19
C LEU A 135 45.27 -11.59 46.32
N LYS A 136 45.59 -12.25 45.21
CA LYS A 136 44.58 -12.86 44.33
C LYS A 136 43.87 -14.02 45.01
N ARG A 137 44.60 -14.86 45.75
CA ARG A 137 44.06 -15.99 46.51
C ARG A 137 43.11 -15.50 47.62
N LEU A 138 43.55 -14.53 48.41
CA LEU A 138 42.76 -13.92 49.49
C LEU A 138 41.48 -13.24 48.95
N ASN A 139 41.60 -12.46 47.86
CA ASN A 139 40.44 -11.81 47.24
C ASN A 139 39.43 -12.82 46.69
N ASN A 140 39.88 -13.95 46.14
CA ASN A 140 38.99 -15.01 45.69
C ASN A 140 38.25 -15.68 46.85
N GLU A 141 38.93 -15.85 47.99
CA GLU A 141 38.32 -16.42 49.21
C GLU A 141 37.29 -15.46 49.82
N ILE A 142 37.61 -14.18 49.95
CA ILE A 142 36.67 -13.13 50.36
C ILE A 142 35.44 -13.12 49.44
N LYS A 143 35.64 -13.27 48.12
CA LYS A 143 34.55 -13.32 47.15
C LYS A 143 33.66 -14.56 47.35
N LYS A 144 34.24 -15.74 47.63
CA LYS A 144 33.50 -16.96 47.93
C LYS A 144 32.70 -16.84 49.23
N LEU A 145 33.30 -16.28 50.29
CA LEU A 145 32.64 -16.06 51.57
C LEU A 145 31.48 -15.07 51.45
N ASN A 146 31.68 -13.95 50.75
CA ASN A 146 30.61 -12.98 50.48
C ASN A 146 29.44 -13.59 49.69
N ALA A 147 29.73 -14.47 48.72
CA ALA A 147 28.69 -15.17 47.97
C ALA A 147 27.89 -16.14 48.86
N LYS A 148 28.55 -16.86 49.77
CA LYS A 148 27.87 -17.71 50.77
C LYS A 148 27.01 -16.87 51.72
N LEU A 149 27.56 -15.77 52.24
CA LEU A 149 26.84 -14.85 53.15
C LEU A 149 25.57 -14.30 52.50
N GLU A 150 25.65 -13.88 51.23
CA GLU A 150 24.50 -13.35 50.49
C GLU A 150 23.44 -14.43 50.23
N LYS A 151 23.86 -15.67 49.97
CA LYS A 151 22.94 -16.81 49.79
C LYS A 151 22.16 -17.12 51.07
N GLU A 152 22.84 -17.11 52.22
CA GLU A 152 22.18 -17.31 53.51
C GLU A 152 21.30 -16.13 53.91
N ARG A 153 21.70 -14.88 53.62
CA ARG A 153 20.84 -13.70 53.78
C ARG A 153 19.54 -13.82 52.99
N LYS A 154 19.61 -14.24 51.72
CA LYS A 154 18.42 -14.46 50.88
C LYS A 154 17.52 -15.58 51.41
N LYS A 155 18.10 -16.67 51.93
CA LYS A 155 17.32 -17.73 52.59
C LYS A 155 16.59 -17.20 53.82
N LYS A 156 17.28 -16.49 54.71
CA LYS A 156 16.70 -15.89 55.92
C LYS A 156 15.50 -14.99 55.57
N GLU A 157 15.65 -14.12 54.57
CA GLU A 157 14.57 -13.22 54.15
C GLU A 157 13.39 -13.98 53.53
N LYS A 158 13.65 -15.03 52.74
CA LYS A 158 12.59 -15.91 52.20
C LYS A 158 11.77 -16.55 53.32
N TYR A 159 12.41 -17.11 54.35
CA TYR A 159 11.71 -17.73 55.47
C TYR A 159 10.96 -16.69 56.32
N ARG A 160 11.55 -15.51 56.55
CA ARG A 160 10.88 -14.40 57.23
C ARG A 160 9.59 -13.97 56.52
N MET A 161 9.64 -13.81 55.20
CA MET A 161 8.47 -13.45 54.39
C MET A 161 7.42 -14.56 54.35
N ARG A 162 7.83 -15.84 54.43
CA ARG A 162 6.90 -16.97 54.52
C ARG A 162 6.16 -16.97 55.87
N LEU A 163 6.87 -16.77 56.97
CA LEU A 163 6.27 -16.65 58.30
C LEU A 163 5.25 -15.49 58.35
N LYS A 164 5.63 -14.33 57.81
CA LYS A 164 4.77 -13.13 57.76
C LYS A 164 3.49 -13.31 56.92
N ARG A 165 3.49 -14.27 55.97
CA ARG A 165 2.31 -14.62 55.16
C ARG A 165 1.41 -15.63 55.86
N LEU A 166 2.00 -16.58 56.59
CA LEU A 166 1.27 -17.57 57.40
C LEU A 166 0.56 -16.91 58.59
N GLN A 167 1.09 -15.80 59.11
CA GLN A 167 0.50 -15.03 60.21
C GLN A 167 -0.64 -14.07 59.79
N LYS A 168 -0.98 -13.95 58.49
CA LYS A 168 -2.13 -13.14 58.04
C LYS A 168 -3.38 -14.01 57.90
N THR A 169 -4.44 -13.65 58.62
CA THR A 169 -5.79 -14.29 58.58
C THR A 169 -6.49 -14.11 57.22
N PRO A 170 -7.43 -15.01 56.85
CA PRO A 170 -7.97 -15.10 55.50
C PRO A 170 -9.16 -14.15 55.32
N ASN A 171 -8.93 -12.84 55.30
CA ASN A 171 -9.96 -11.92 54.82
C ASN A 171 -9.36 -10.79 54.01
N ASN A 172 -9.38 -10.97 52.69
CA ASN A 172 -9.47 -9.92 51.68
C ASN A 172 -9.59 -10.59 50.31
N SER A 173 -10.59 -10.20 49.54
CA SER A 173 -10.82 -10.71 48.19
C SER A 173 -9.58 -10.42 47.33
N SER A 174 -8.78 -11.45 47.07
CA SER A 174 -7.61 -11.31 46.21
C SER A 174 -8.07 -10.91 44.80
N PRO A 175 -7.34 -10.03 44.09
CA PRO A 175 -7.62 -9.73 42.68
C PRO A 175 -7.79 -11.00 41.84
N ARG A 176 -7.06 -12.07 42.18
CA ARG A 176 -7.19 -13.39 41.55
C ARG A 176 -8.56 -14.04 41.81
N LYS A 177 -9.07 -13.96 43.04
CA LYS A 177 -10.38 -14.50 43.45
C LYS A 177 -11.52 -13.73 42.77
N ASN A 178 -11.39 -12.42 42.62
CA ASN A 178 -12.38 -11.57 41.92
C ASN A 178 -12.41 -11.86 40.41
N VAL A 179 -11.24 -12.00 39.78
CA VAL A 179 -11.13 -12.37 38.37
C VAL A 179 -11.65 -13.79 38.10
N GLU A 180 -11.40 -14.74 39.00
CA GLU A 180 -11.95 -16.09 38.89
C GLU A 180 -13.47 -16.15 39.05
N LYS A 181 -14.06 -15.22 39.82
CA LYS A 181 -15.51 -15.05 39.92
C LYS A 181 -16.10 -14.42 38.65
N LEU A 182 -15.42 -13.42 38.07
CA LEU A 182 -15.84 -12.75 36.84
C LEU A 182 -15.78 -13.67 35.61
N ILE A 183 -14.80 -14.56 35.53
CA ILE A 183 -14.56 -15.44 34.36
C ILE A 183 -15.25 -16.80 34.55
N ARG A 184 -16.09 -16.99 35.58
CA ARG A 184 -16.52 -18.33 36.03
C ARG A 184 -17.21 -19.16 34.93
N GLU A 185 -17.93 -18.50 34.03
CA GLU A 185 -18.69 -19.10 32.92
C GLU A 185 -17.88 -19.20 31.61
N GLU A 186 -16.80 -18.43 31.44
CA GLU A 186 -16.04 -18.32 30.18
C GLU A 186 -14.60 -18.89 30.27
N LYS A 187 -14.32 -19.72 31.29
CA LYS A 187 -12.96 -20.19 31.61
C LYS A 187 -12.20 -20.83 30.44
N ASN A 188 -12.90 -21.45 29.51
CA ASN A 188 -12.31 -22.16 28.37
C ASN A 188 -12.05 -21.26 27.14
N ILE A 189 -12.53 -20.02 27.14
CA ILE A 189 -12.43 -19.08 26.01
C ILE A 189 -11.30 -18.07 26.24
N ILE A 190 -10.98 -17.75 27.50
CA ILE A 190 -10.08 -16.65 27.85
C ILE A 190 -8.62 -17.10 27.95
N SER A 191 -7.76 -16.55 27.08
CA SER A 191 -6.32 -16.87 27.10
C SER A 191 -5.64 -16.54 28.45
N PRO A 192 -4.59 -17.28 28.84
CA PRO A 192 -3.85 -17.04 30.09
C PRO A 192 -3.29 -15.61 30.21
N ARG A 193 -2.98 -14.97 29.08
CA ARG A 193 -2.49 -13.60 29.01
C ARG A 193 -3.57 -12.58 29.38
N VAL A 194 -4.80 -12.77 28.90
CA VAL A 194 -5.95 -11.91 29.26
C VAL A 194 -6.30 -12.09 30.73
N LYS A 195 -6.33 -13.33 31.22
CA LYS A 195 -6.55 -13.63 32.65
C LYS A 195 -5.52 -12.93 33.54
N LYS A 196 -4.24 -12.96 33.15
CA LYS A 196 -3.17 -12.23 33.84
C LYS A 196 -3.42 -10.72 33.84
N ASN A 197 -3.80 -10.14 32.70
CA ASN A 197 -4.07 -8.71 32.60
C ASN A 197 -5.25 -8.27 33.48
N LEU A 198 -6.33 -9.04 33.53
CA LEU A 198 -7.50 -8.78 34.38
C LEU A 198 -7.15 -8.80 35.87
N ILE A 199 -6.16 -9.61 36.29
CA ILE A 199 -5.67 -9.64 37.68
C ILE A 199 -4.94 -8.35 38.05
N PHE A 200 -4.19 -7.75 37.11
CA PHE A 200 -3.44 -6.51 37.34
C PHE A 200 -4.28 -5.24 37.10
N PHE A 201 -5.28 -5.32 36.22
CA PHE A 201 -6.23 -4.27 35.89
C PHE A 201 -7.65 -4.79 36.07
N PRO A 202 -8.18 -4.78 37.30
CA PRO A 202 -9.54 -5.23 37.53
C PRO A 202 -10.52 -4.28 36.81
N ALA A 203 -11.46 -4.85 36.06
CA ALA A 203 -12.52 -4.11 35.39
C ALA A 203 -13.29 -3.17 36.33
N SER A 204 -13.31 -3.47 37.64
CA SER A 204 -13.89 -2.64 38.69
C SER A 204 -13.25 -1.25 38.88
N LYS A 205 -12.12 -0.96 38.20
CA LYS A 205 -11.50 0.38 38.18
C LYS A 205 -11.84 1.19 36.92
N PHE A 206 -12.63 0.63 36.02
CA PHE A 206 -13.08 1.31 34.82
C PHE A 206 -14.35 2.12 35.14
N ASN A 207 -14.25 3.45 35.06
CA ASN A 207 -15.38 4.35 35.14
C ASN A 207 -15.64 4.95 33.77
N GLU A 208 -16.82 4.69 33.21
CA GLU A 208 -17.21 5.13 31.87
C GLU A 208 -17.23 6.66 31.72
N LYS A 209 -17.51 7.37 32.82
CA LYS A 209 -17.63 8.84 32.85
C LYS A 209 -16.28 9.56 32.85
N ASP A 210 -15.17 8.84 33.06
CA ASP A 210 -13.85 9.46 33.06
C ASP A 210 -13.52 9.98 31.66
N THR A 211 -12.95 11.17 31.58
CA THR A 211 -12.51 11.76 30.31
C THR A 211 -11.16 11.20 29.87
N ILE A 212 -10.99 11.05 28.56
CA ILE A 212 -9.76 10.59 27.92
C ILE A 212 -9.53 11.37 26.63
N VAL A 213 -8.25 11.64 26.34
CA VAL A 213 -7.82 12.22 25.07
C VAL A 213 -7.19 11.11 24.24
N TYR A 214 -7.69 10.90 23.03
CA TYR A 214 -7.12 9.94 22.09
C TYR A 214 -6.90 10.56 20.71
N GLU A 215 -6.03 9.95 19.92
CA GLU A 215 -5.72 10.39 18.57
C GLU A 215 -6.40 9.45 17.57
N ARG A 216 -7.04 10.03 16.54
CA ARG A 216 -7.64 9.28 15.44
C ARG A 216 -7.22 9.86 14.10
N TRP A 217 -7.10 9.01 13.09
CA TRP A 217 -6.98 9.46 11.72
C TRP A 217 -8.36 9.88 11.21
N CYS A 218 -8.46 11.10 10.67
CA CYS A 218 -9.68 11.57 10.05
C CYS A 218 -9.38 12.27 8.74
N THR A 219 -10.30 12.11 7.79
CA THR A 219 -10.21 12.66 6.45
C THR A 219 -10.96 13.98 6.42
N LYS A 220 -10.25 15.10 6.24
CA LYS A 220 -10.85 16.44 6.16
C LYS A 220 -10.67 17.04 4.77
N LYS A 221 -11.71 17.71 4.28
CA LYS A 221 -11.60 18.58 3.11
C LYS A 221 -10.91 19.88 3.54
N CYS A 222 -9.91 20.28 2.79
CA CYS A 222 -9.16 21.50 3.00
C CYS A 222 -8.81 22.11 1.65
N LYS A 223 -9.00 23.42 1.52
CA LYS A 223 -8.62 24.17 0.34
C LYS A 223 -7.11 24.26 0.28
N VAL A 224 -6.51 23.92 -0.85
CA VAL A 224 -5.09 24.08 -1.12
C VAL A 224 -4.94 24.87 -2.40
N VAL A 225 -4.14 25.93 -2.35
CA VAL A 225 -3.77 26.68 -3.55
C VAL A 225 -2.67 25.91 -4.27
N ILE A 226 -2.98 25.38 -5.45
CA ILE A 226 -2.00 24.71 -6.31
C ILE A 226 -1.89 25.55 -7.58
N LYS A 227 -0.69 26.10 -7.84
CA LYS A 227 -0.43 26.98 -9.00
C LYS A 227 -1.44 28.15 -9.10
N GLY A 228 -1.71 28.82 -7.97
CA GLY A 228 -2.62 29.97 -7.91
C GLY A 228 -4.13 29.65 -7.92
N ILE A 229 -4.52 28.38 -8.09
CA ILE A 229 -5.93 27.97 -8.14
C ILE A 229 -6.30 27.27 -6.82
N GLU A 230 -7.34 27.75 -6.14
CA GLU A 230 -7.93 27.05 -5.00
C GLU A 230 -8.55 25.73 -5.46
N LYS A 231 -8.02 24.62 -4.93
CA LYS A 231 -8.61 23.28 -5.14
C LYS A 231 -9.00 22.68 -3.81
N ASP A 232 -10.18 22.06 -3.77
CA ASP A 232 -10.59 21.24 -2.64
C ASP A 232 -9.74 19.97 -2.61
N CYS A 233 -8.89 19.87 -1.60
CA CYS A 233 -8.04 18.71 -1.37
C CYS A 233 -8.55 17.95 -0.15
N VAL A 234 -8.47 16.63 -0.21
CA VAL A 234 -8.82 15.75 0.89
C VAL A 234 -7.53 15.32 1.59
N LYS A 235 -7.32 15.71 2.84
CA LYS A 235 -6.15 15.32 3.64
C LYS A 235 -6.54 14.41 4.79
N THR A 236 -5.76 13.36 5.00
CA THR A 236 -5.85 12.49 6.17
C THR A 236 -4.96 13.07 7.26
N ILE A 237 -5.55 13.50 8.36
CA ILE A 237 -4.83 14.13 9.48
C ILE A 237 -5.04 13.34 10.77
N LYS A 238 -4.09 13.45 11.68
CA LYS A 238 -4.19 12.88 13.03
C LYS A 238 -4.81 13.91 13.96
N GLU A 239 -6.07 13.70 14.33
CA GLU A 239 -6.84 14.58 15.20
C GLU A 239 -6.82 14.08 16.64
N LYS A 240 -6.56 14.99 17.59
CA LYS A 240 -6.73 14.74 19.02
C LYS A 240 -8.19 15.02 19.40
N LYS A 241 -8.89 14.01 19.92
CA LYS A 241 -10.28 14.12 20.36
C LYS A 241 -10.37 13.87 21.87
N LEU A 242 -11.06 14.76 22.56
CA LEU A 242 -11.50 14.56 23.94
C LEU A 242 -12.83 13.81 23.93
N SER A 243 -12.95 12.75 24.72
CA SER A 243 -14.13 11.87 24.78
C SER A 243 -14.19 11.20 26.16
N THR A 244 -15.27 10.47 26.45
CA THR A 244 -15.37 9.66 27.67
C THR A 244 -14.82 8.24 27.45
N LYS A 245 -14.43 7.55 28.52
CA LYS A 245 -14.01 6.15 28.42
C LYS A 245 -15.13 5.24 27.92
N GLY A 246 -16.38 5.52 28.29
CA GLY A 246 -17.56 4.80 27.79
C GLY A 246 -17.73 4.93 26.27
N GLU A 247 -17.67 6.15 25.73
CA GLU A 247 -17.76 6.39 24.29
C GLU A 247 -16.63 5.68 23.51
N VAL A 248 -15.40 5.71 24.03
CA VAL A 248 -14.27 5.02 23.39
C VAL A 248 -14.45 3.49 23.43
N LEU A 249 -15.07 2.95 24.48
CA LEU A 249 -15.40 1.54 24.56
C LEU A 249 -16.44 1.13 23.53
N GLU A 250 -17.48 1.94 23.32
CA GLU A 250 -18.47 1.70 22.27
C GLU A 250 -17.84 1.76 20.87
N LEU A 251 -17.00 2.77 20.61
CA LEU A 251 -16.24 2.84 19.35
C LEU A 251 -15.35 1.60 19.14
N LEU A 252 -14.74 1.08 20.22
CA LEU A 252 -13.97 -0.16 20.15
C LEU A 252 -14.88 -1.34 19.79
N LYS A 253 -16.02 -1.51 20.48
CA LYS A 253 -17.00 -2.58 20.19
C LYS A 253 -17.47 -2.53 18.73
N GLU A 254 -17.80 -1.34 18.24
CA GLU A 254 -18.19 -1.12 16.84
C GLU A 254 -17.08 -1.49 15.86
N SER A 255 -15.81 -1.17 16.19
CA SER A 255 -14.66 -1.44 15.33
C SER A 255 -14.21 -2.91 15.32
N ILE A 256 -14.55 -3.68 16.36
CA ILE A 256 -14.10 -5.07 16.54
C ILE A 256 -14.61 -5.98 15.41
N LYS A 257 -15.90 -5.89 15.06
CA LYS A 257 -16.50 -6.76 14.04
C LYS A 257 -15.90 -6.51 12.65
N PRO A 258 -15.81 -5.27 12.15
CA PRO A 258 -15.09 -4.96 10.91
C PRO A 258 -13.62 -5.38 10.94
N PHE A 259 -12.93 -5.20 12.08
CA PHE A 259 -11.54 -5.59 12.23
C PHE A 259 -11.35 -7.11 12.10
N PHE A 260 -12.15 -7.92 12.79
CA PHE A 260 -12.07 -9.38 12.67
C PHE A 260 -12.46 -9.87 11.28
N LEU A 261 -13.46 -9.25 10.65
CA LEU A 261 -13.80 -9.55 9.25
C LEU A 261 -12.61 -9.28 8.33
N HIS A 262 -11.93 -8.15 8.52
CA HIS A 262 -10.73 -7.78 7.77
C HIS A 262 -9.58 -8.78 7.99
N VAL A 263 -9.28 -9.14 9.24
CA VAL A 263 -8.25 -10.16 9.56
C VAL A 263 -8.60 -11.50 8.92
N ARG A 264 -9.88 -11.90 8.96
CA ARG A 264 -10.36 -13.13 8.29
C ARG A 264 -10.14 -13.04 6.78
N ASN A 265 -10.44 -11.91 6.15
CA ASN A 265 -10.24 -11.72 4.72
C ASN A 265 -8.76 -11.78 4.31
N ILE A 266 -7.85 -11.18 5.11
CA ILE A 266 -6.40 -11.29 4.90
C ILE A 266 -5.99 -12.76 4.90
N ASN A 267 -6.36 -13.51 5.93
CA ASN A 267 -6.02 -14.92 6.07
C ASN A 267 -6.64 -15.77 4.94
N HIS A 268 -7.90 -15.48 4.57
CA HIS A 268 -8.59 -16.17 3.48
C HIS A 268 -7.87 -15.99 2.15
N GLN A 269 -7.58 -14.74 1.77
CA GLN A 269 -6.89 -14.44 0.51
C GLN A 269 -5.49 -15.05 0.49
N PHE A 270 -4.75 -14.96 1.59
CA PHE A 270 -3.43 -15.57 1.70
C PHE A 270 -3.48 -17.10 1.53
N ASN A 271 -4.40 -17.77 2.23
CA ASN A 271 -4.57 -19.22 2.13
C ASN A 271 -5.02 -19.65 0.74
N ALA A 272 -5.96 -18.91 0.12
CA ALA A 272 -6.43 -19.21 -1.23
C ALA A 272 -5.29 -19.12 -2.26
N ILE A 273 -4.43 -18.10 -2.16
CA ILE A 273 -3.27 -17.97 -3.03
C ILE A 273 -2.24 -19.08 -2.79
N GLN A 274 -2.03 -19.51 -1.54
CA GLN A 274 -1.15 -20.65 -1.26
C GLN A 274 -1.68 -21.94 -1.89
N GLN A 275 -2.97 -22.22 -1.75
CA GLN A 275 -3.59 -23.38 -2.37
C GLN A 275 -3.52 -23.33 -3.91
N ILE A 276 -3.69 -22.14 -4.51
CA ILE A 276 -3.48 -21.96 -5.95
C ILE A 276 -2.04 -22.29 -6.33
N LYS A 277 -1.04 -21.77 -5.59
CA LYS A 277 0.38 -22.05 -5.86
C LYS A 277 0.73 -23.54 -5.77
N GLU A 278 0.22 -24.22 -4.74
CA GLU A 278 0.44 -25.65 -4.51
C GLU A 278 -0.29 -26.49 -5.57
N GLY A 279 -1.45 -26.03 -6.04
CA GLY A 279 -2.31 -26.71 -7.01
C GLY A 279 -2.05 -26.37 -8.49
N LEU A 280 -1.03 -25.56 -8.82
CA LEU A 280 -0.71 -25.22 -10.22
C LEU A 280 -0.42 -26.48 -11.05
N LYS A 281 -0.95 -26.53 -12.28
CA LYS A 281 -0.60 -27.54 -13.29
C LYS A 281 0.45 -27.01 -14.26
N GLU A 282 0.89 -27.85 -15.19
CA GLU A 282 1.96 -27.54 -16.17
C GLU A 282 1.57 -26.41 -17.14
N HIS A 283 0.29 -26.28 -17.46
CA HIS A 283 -0.29 -25.21 -18.30
C HIS A 283 -0.88 -24.05 -17.49
N ASP A 284 -0.67 -24.02 -16.17
CA ASP A 284 -1.18 -22.97 -15.30
C ASP A 284 -0.03 -22.05 -14.86
N VAL A 285 -0.34 -20.78 -14.70
CA VAL A 285 0.62 -19.79 -14.18
C VAL A 285 -0.03 -18.87 -13.15
N LEU A 286 0.75 -18.48 -12.14
CA LEU A 286 0.40 -17.40 -11.22
C LEU A 286 1.38 -16.25 -11.38
N ILE A 287 0.88 -15.10 -11.80
CA ILE A 287 1.62 -13.87 -12.03
C ILE A 287 1.33 -12.91 -10.87
N HIS A 288 2.28 -12.81 -9.93
CA HIS A 288 2.22 -11.87 -8.81
C HIS A 288 2.95 -10.59 -9.17
N MET A 289 2.28 -9.44 -9.17
CA MET A 289 2.84 -8.16 -9.61
C MET A 289 2.59 -7.02 -8.64
N ASP A 290 3.49 -6.05 -8.65
CA ASP A 290 3.32 -4.76 -7.99
C ASP A 290 4.25 -3.71 -8.62
N PHE A 291 3.87 -2.43 -8.50
CA PHE A 291 4.79 -1.33 -8.75
C PHE A 291 5.68 -1.12 -7.53
N SER A 292 6.99 -1.20 -7.72
CA SER A 292 7.92 -0.65 -6.74
C SER A 292 7.84 0.86 -6.79
N GLU A 293 8.06 1.54 -5.66
CA GLU A 293 8.30 2.98 -5.66
C GLU A 293 9.38 3.34 -6.70
N ASN A 294 9.13 4.43 -7.42
CA ASN A 294 10.01 4.94 -8.46
C ASN A 294 11.45 5.09 -7.94
N TYR A 295 12.40 4.68 -8.76
CA TYR A 295 13.81 4.90 -8.46
C TYR A 295 14.18 6.33 -8.83
N ASN A 296 14.68 7.09 -7.86
CA ASN A 296 15.30 8.38 -8.12
C ASN A 296 16.72 8.12 -8.61
N CYS A 297 17.06 8.59 -9.81
CA CYS A 297 18.41 8.56 -10.34
C CYS A 297 19.38 9.28 -9.41
N LYS A 298 20.60 8.75 -9.28
CA LYS A 298 21.61 9.24 -8.32
C LYS A 298 22.98 9.23 -8.98
N TYR A 299 23.79 10.21 -8.59
CA TYR A 299 25.20 10.29 -8.93
C TYR A 299 26.03 9.76 -7.78
N SER A 300 27.15 9.15 -8.10
CA SER A 300 28.13 8.68 -7.11
C SER A 300 28.80 9.86 -6.39
N GLU A 301 29.08 10.92 -7.14
CA GLU A 301 29.49 12.22 -6.63
C GLU A 301 28.48 13.28 -7.08
N GLU A 302 27.71 13.81 -6.14
CA GLU A 302 26.61 14.74 -6.46
C GLU A 302 27.10 16.19 -6.43
N ILE A 303 27.01 16.87 -7.57
CA ILE A 303 27.29 18.31 -7.69
C ILE A 303 26.22 19.07 -6.88
N GLN A 304 26.61 20.12 -6.14
CA GLN A 304 25.68 20.89 -5.29
C GLN A 304 24.40 21.35 -6.02
N SER A 305 24.48 21.71 -7.31
CA SER A 305 23.33 22.11 -8.12
C SER A 305 22.27 21.00 -8.29
N ALA A 306 22.68 19.73 -8.38
CA ALA A 306 21.77 18.58 -8.44
C ALA A 306 21.12 18.30 -7.07
N HIS A 307 21.83 18.58 -5.98
CA HIS A 307 21.34 18.40 -4.61
C HIS A 307 20.30 19.46 -4.20
N PHE A 308 20.43 20.71 -4.70
CA PHE A 308 19.57 21.84 -4.29
C PHE A 308 18.60 22.38 -5.35
N GLY A 309 18.77 22.06 -6.65
CA GLY A 309 18.02 22.72 -7.74
C GLY A 309 17.32 21.82 -8.77
N GLY A 310 17.62 20.53 -8.85
CA GLY A 310 17.06 19.63 -9.88
C GLY A 310 16.06 18.61 -9.35
N SER A 311 14.90 18.46 -10.02
CA SER A 311 14.12 17.22 -9.86
C SER A 311 14.92 16.07 -10.49
N LYS A 312 15.44 15.16 -9.67
CA LYS A 312 16.19 14.00 -10.16
C LYS A 312 15.30 13.19 -11.11
N PRO A 313 15.82 12.70 -12.26
CA PRO A 313 15.07 11.81 -13.13
C PRO A 313 14.53 10.62 -12.32
N GLN A 314 13.27 10.27 -12.55
CA GLN A 314 12.63 9.14 -11.90
C GLN A 314 12.38 8.06 -12.92
N ILE A 315 12.51 6.83 -12.47
CA ILE A 315 12.29 5.65 -13.29
C ILE A 315 11.23 4.78 -12.61
N SER A 316 10.24 4.35 -13.37
CA SER A 316 9.20 3.42 -12.92
C SER A 316 9.71 1.98 -12.96
N LEU A 317 9.43 1.21 -11.92
CA LEU A 317 9.78 -0.21 -11.84
C LEU A 317 8.52 -1.03 -11.58
N HIS A 318 8.04 -1.75 -12.60
CA HIS A 318 6.99 -2.75 -12.43
C HIS A 318 7.65 -4.11 -12.19
N THR A 319 7.39 -4.69 -11.01
CA THR A 319 8.02 -5.93 -10.57
C THR A 319 7.04 -7.08 -10.61
N VAL A 320 7.48 -8.23 -11.13
CA VAL A 320 6.61 -9.38 -11.33
C VAL A 320 7.34 -10.66 -10.92
N VAL A 321 6.65 -11.55 -10.23
CA VAL A 321 7.11 -12.91 -9.92
C VAL A 321 6.10 -13.89 -10.50
N VAL A 322 6.55 -14.67 -11.47
CA VAL A 322 5.74 -15.70 -12.13
C VAL A 322 6.05 -17.05 -11.49
N TYR A 323 5.02 -17.73 -11.02
CA TYR A 323 5.07 -19.10 -10.52
C TYR A 323 4.46 -20.02 -11.56
N PHE A 324 5.14 -21.11 -11.86
CA PHE A 324 4.72 -22.10 -12.84
C PHE A 324 5.27 -23.47 -12.45
N LYS A 325 4.65 -24.53 -12.98
CA LYS A 325 5.09 -25.89 -12.70
C LYS A 325 5.88 -26.43 -13.88
N GLN A 326 7.03 -27.04 -13.61
CA GLN A 326 7.81 -27.78 -14.61
C GLN A 326 7.95 -29.21 -14.11
N GLY A 327 7.29 -30.16 -14.77
CA GLY A 327 7.08 -31.51 -14.23
C GLY A 327 6.28 -31.47 -12.92
N ASN A 328 6.79 -32.09 -11.84
CA ASN A 328 6.12 -32.03 -10.52
C ASN A 328 6.66 -30.93 -9.59
N THR A 329 7.55 -30.05 -10.07
CA THR A 329 8.24 -29.04 -9.23
C THR A 329 7.72 -27.63 -9.48
N LEU A 330 7.35 -26.93 -8.42
CA LEU A 330 7.01 -25.50 -8.46
C LEU A 330 8.28 -24.67 -8.70
N LYS A 331 8.32 -23.92 -9.80
CA LYS A 331 9.39 -22.99 -10.12
C LYS A 331 8.87 -21.55 -10.10
N ARG A 332 9.80 -20.61 -9.98
CA ARG A 332 9.52 -19.17 -10.06
C ARG A 332 10.54 -18.47 -10.95
N LYS A 333 10.09 -17.46 -11.69
CA LYS A 333 10.96 -16.52 -12.41
C LYS A 333 10.58 -15.09 -12.02
N CYS A 334 11.59 -14.29 -11.73
CA CYS A 334 11.44 -12.89 -11.35
C CYS A 334 11.67 -12.00 -12.57
N TYR A 335 10.86 -10.97 -12.70
CA TYR A 335 10.91 -10.01 -13.78
C TYR A 335 10.83 -8.58 -13.26
N CYS A 336 11.40 -7.66 -14.01
CA CYS A 336 11.16 -6.24 -13.82
C CYS A 336 11.11 -5.53 -15.16
N THR A 337 10.06 -4.77 -15.40
CA THR A 337 10.00 -3.83 -16.54
C THR A 337 10.25 -2.42 -16.04
N ILE A 338 11.15 -1.73 -16.72
CA ILE A 338 11.67 -0.41 -16.35
C ILE A 338 11.24 0.59 -17.42
N SER A 339 10.76 1.78 -17.04
CA SER A 339 10.41 2.85 -18.00
C SER A 339 10.66 4.23 -17.42
N GLU A 340 10.96 5.21 -18.28
CA GLU A 340 10.96 6.64 -17.94
C GLU A 340 9.53 7.18 -17.76
N ASN A 341 8.52 6.48 -18.29
CA ASN A 341 7.13 6.88 -18.14
C ASN A 341 6.64 6.59 -16.70
N LEU A 342 6.16 7.63 -16.01
CA LEU A 342 5.71 7.57 -14.62
C LEU A 342 4.23 7.18 -14.44
N ARG A 343 3.54 6.80 -15.53
CA ARG A 343 2.15 6.32 -15.48
C ARG A 343 2.07 4.95 -14.83
N HIS A 344 1.11 4.80 -13.90
CA HIS A 344 0.80 3.54 -13.24
C HIS A 344 -0.66 3.10 -13.49
N ASP A 345 -1.32 3.69 -14.50
CA ASP A 345 -2.71 3.39 -14.83
C ASP A 345 -2.85 2.03 -15.54
N PRO A 346 -4.06 1.48 -15.69
CA PRO A 346 -4.29 0.17 -16.33
C PRO A 346 -3.63 -0.01 -17.70
N ILE A 347 -3.53 1.06 -18.48
CA ILE A 347 -2.91 1.07 -19.80
C ILE A 347 -1.41 0.81 -19.67
N ALA A 348 -0.73 1.56 -18.79
CA ALA A 348 0.67 1.34 -18.49
C ALA A 348 0.92 -0.06 -17.92
N ILE A 349 0.04 -0.57 -17.04
CA ILE A 349 0.13 -1.95 -16.52
C ILE A 349 0.14 -2.97 -17.66
N CYS A 350 -0.80 -2.86 -18.61
CA CYS A 350 -0.85 -3.76 -19.76
C CYS A 350 0.41 -3.68 -20.62
N ALA A 351 0.95 -2.47 -20.85
CA ALA A 351 2.20 -2.31 -21.58
C ALA A 351 3.40 -2.94 -20.84
N HIS A 352 3.48 -2.75 -19.52
CA HIS A 352 4.48 -3.38 -18.66
C HIS A 352 4.36 -4.91 -18.60
N LEU A 353 3.17 -5.47 -18.80
CA LEU A 353 2.95 -6.92 -18.81
C LEU A 353 3.26 -7.58 -20.16
N LYS A 354 3.13 -6.83 -21.26
CA LYS A 354 3.33 -7.33 -22.62
C LYS A 354 4.63 -8.14 -22.82
N PRO A 355 5.84 -7.62 -22.53
CA PRO A 355 7.08 -8.39 -22.72
C PRO A 355 7.17 -9.62 -21.82
N ILE A 356 6.58 -9.56 -20.62
CA ILE A 356 6.58 -10.66 -19.66
C ILE A 356 5.68 -11.78 -20.17
N ILE A 357 4.51 -11.45 -20.71
CA ILE A 357 3.59 -12.42 -21.30
C ILE A 357 4.21 -13.09 -22.53
N VAL A 358 4.93 -12.34 -23.37
CA VAL A 358 5.67 -12.93 -24.50
C VAL A 358 6.68 -13.98 -24.02
N ASP A 359 7.53 -13.67 -23.03
CA ASP A 359 8.50 -14.64 -22.47
C ASP A 359 7.82 -15.82 -21.73
N ILE A 360 6.63 -15.62 -21.15
CA ILE A 360 5.83 -16.73 -20.59
C ILE A 360 5.37 -17.67 -21.72
N LYS A 361 4.84 -17.13 -22.83
CA LYS A 361 4.32 -17.93 -23.96
C LYS A 361 5.42 -18.67 -24.72
N GLU A 362 6.65 -18.14 -24.75
CA GLU A 362 7.81 -18.86 -25.27
C GLU A 362 8.12 -20.14 -24.48
N LYS A 363 7.79 -20.17 -23.18
CA LYS A 363 8.06 -21.31 -22.30
C LYS A 363 6.88 -22.25 -22.15
N ILE A 364 5.67 -21.70 -22.17
CA ILE A 364 4.42 -22.42 -21.99
C ILE A 364 3.53 -22.06 -23.17
N VAL A 365 3.58 -22.91 -24.20
CA VAL A 365 2.93 -22.67 -25.50
C VAL A 365 1.41 -22.54 -25.38
N SER A 366 0.80 -23.32 -24.49
CA SER A 366 -0.63 -23.28 -24.21
C SER A 366 -0.90 -23.02 -22.73
N LEU A 367 -1.66 -21.96 -22.44
CA LEU A 367 -2.05 -21.56 -21.09
C LEU A 367 -3.52 -21.93 -20.86
N ASP A 368 -3.78 -22.78 -19.87
CA ASP A 368 -5.15 -23.13 -19.50
C ASP A 368 -5.70 -22.12 -18.49
N ASN A 369 -5.04 -21.97 -17.34
CA ASN A 369 -5.48 -21.08 -16.28
C ASN A 369 -4.41 -20.05 -15.92
N VAL A 370 -4.72 -18.77 -16.12
CA VAL A 370 -3.84 -17.66 -15.75
C VAL A 370 -4.38 -16.97 -14.51
N HIS A 371 -3.62 -17.03 -13.43
CA HIS A 371 -3.91 -16.34 -12.20
C HIS A 371 -3.07 -15.07 -12.09
N PHE A 372 -3.71 -13.93 -11.85
CA PHE A 372 -3.06 -12.69 -11.50
C PHE A 372 -3.22 -12.40 -10.02
N LEU A 373 -2.17 -11.88 -9.38
CA LEU A 373 -2.21 -11.41 -8.00
C LEU A 373 -1.60 -10.00 -7.93
N SER A 374 -2.38 -9.05 -7.45
CA SER A 374 -1.95 -7.66 -7.26
C SER A 374 -2.56 -7.05 -6.00
N ASP A 375 -2.07 -5.88 -5.58
CA ASP A 375 -2.81 -5.03 -4.65
C ASP A 375 -4.04 -4.41 -5.35
N GLY A 376 -4.96 -3.85 -4.55
CA GLY A 376 -6.21 -3.26 -5.03
C GLY A 376 -6.30 -1.73 -5.13
N PRO A 377 -5.25 -0.90 -5.35
CA PRO A 377 -5.44 0.54 -5.57
C PRO A 377 -6.36 0.82 -6.76
N ALA A 378 -7.36 1.70 -6.55
CA ALA A 378 -8.35 2.00 -7.58
C ALA A 378 -7.76 2.78 -8.78
N THR A 379 -6.64 3.48 -8.57
CA THR A 379 -5.93 4.20 -9.64
C THR A 379 -5.10 3.28 -10.53
N GLN A 380 -4.84 2.04 -10.11
CA GLN A 380 -3.92 1.10 -10.76
C GLN A 380 -4.69 -0.17 -11.17
N TYR A 381 -4.64 -1.22 -10.34
CA TYR A 381 -5.10 -2.57 -10.70
C TYR A 381 -6.60 -2.82 -10.55
N ARG A 382 -7.33 -2.03 -9.75
CA ARG A 382 -8.74 -2.33 -9.39
C ARG A 382 -9.70 -1.23 -9.84
N ASN A 383 -10.02 -1.20 -11.12
CA ASN A 383 -10.97 -0.25 -11.70
C ASN A 383 -11.65 -0.79 -12.96
N ARG A 384 -12.64 -0.03 -13.45
CA ARG A 384 -13.42 -0.35 -14.65
C ARG A 384 -12.57 -0.55 -15.91
N LYS A 385 -11.50 0.24 -16.08
CA LYS A 385 -10.61 0.15 -17.25
C LYS A 385 -9.85 -1.17 -17.21
N MET A 386 -9.29 -1.52 -16.04
CA MET A 386 -8.59 -2.80 -15.86
C MET A 386 -9.54 -3.99 -16.03
N PHE A 387 -10.76 -3.94 -15.51
CA PHE A 387 -11.75 -5.00 -15.74
C PHE A 387 -12.00 -5.21 -17.23
N PHE A 388 -12.27 -4.14 -17.98
CA PHE A 388 -12.43 -4.24 -19.43
C PHE A 388 -11.19 -4.84 -20.12
N LEU A 389 -9.98 -4.40 -19.75
CA LEU A 389 -8.72 -4.88 -20.33
C LEU A 389 -8.43 -6.36 -20.02
N ILE A 390 -8.89 -6.88 -18.89
CA ILE A 390 -8.77 -8.32 -18.56
C ILE A 390 -9.49 -9.16 -19.61
N GLY A 391 -10.76 -8.87 -19.87
CA GLY A 391 -11.58 -9.66 -20.79
C GLY A 391 -11.33 -9.40 -22.27
N THR A 392 -10.59 -8.35 -22.62
CA THR A 392 -10.31 -7.96 -24.01
C THR A 392 -8.82 -8.08 -24.34
N TYR A 393 -8.02 -7.09 -23.94
CA TYR A 393 -6.61 -7.00 -24.29
C TYR A 393 -5.76 -8.14 -23.72
N LEU A 394 -5.86 -8.41 -22.42
CA LEU A 394 -5.06 -9.46 -21.78
C LEU A 394 -5.49 -10.85 -22.25
N GLN A 395 -6.79 -11.08 -22.42
CA GLN A 395 -7.31 -12.32 -22.99
C GLN A 395 -6.75 -12.59 -24.38
N GLN A 396 -6.74 -11.59 -25.27
CA GLN A 396 -6.15 -11.71 -26.60
C GLN A 396 -4.64 -12.03 -26.54
N LEU A 397 -3.91 -11.33 -25.66
CA LEU A 397 -2.47 -11.46 -25.54
C LEU A 397 -2.04 -12.83 -24.97
N LEU A 398 -2.73 -13.29 -23.92
CA LEU A 398 -2.46 -14.59 -23.27
C LEU A 398 -2.95 -15.76 -24.10
N SER A 399 -4.13 -15.61 -24.73
CA SER A 399 -4.86 -16.71 -25.38
C SER A 399 -5.19 -17.86 -24.41
N ALA A 400 -5.50 -17.53 -23.15
CA ALA A 400 -5.79 -18.51 -22.10
C ALA A 400 -7.27 -18.89 -22.02
N LYS A 401 -7.62 -20.11 -21.59
CA LYS A 401 -9.03 -20.53 -21.42
C LYS A 401 -9.71 -19.78 -20.28
N THR A 402 -9.00 -19.59 -19.17
CA THR A 402 -9.51 -18.83 -18.03
C THR A 402 -8.49 -17.83 -17.49
N ILE A 403 -8.99 -16.67 -17.07
CA ILE A 403 -8.21 -15.67 -16.36
C ILE A 403 -8.87 -15.40 -15.02
N ARG A 404 -8.09 -15.45 -13.93
CA ARG A 404 -8.54 -15.13 -12.58
C ARG A 404 -7.65 -14.05 -11.99
N TRP A 405 -8.21 -12.89 -11.72
CA TRP A 405 -7.50 -11.79 -11.08
C TRP A 405 -7.85 -11.72 -9.60
N HIS A 406 -6.86 -11.96 -8.75
CA HIS A 406 -6.99 -11.94 -7.30
C HIS A 406 -6.41 -10.63 -6.74
N TYR A 407 -7.13 -10.01 -5.82
CA TYR A 407 -6.66 -8.83 -5.10
C TYR A 407 -6.32 -9.17 -3.65
N SER A 408 -5.17 -8.72 -3.19
CA SER A 408 -4.82 -8.77 -1.78
C SER A 408 -5.72 -7.83 -0.96
N GLU A 409 -6.03 -8.23 0.27
CA GLU A 409 -6.74 -7.36 1.22
C GLU A 409 -5.82 -6.24 1.72
N LYS A 410 -6.37 -5.09 2.11
CA LYS A 410 -5.52 -3.96 2.56
C LYS A 410 -4.68 -4.37 3.77
N GLY A 411 -3.44 -3.88 3.87
CA GLY A 411 -2.58 -4.21 5.01
C GLY A 411 -2.18 -5.70 5.11
N HIS A 412 -2.27 -6.46 4.02
CA HIS A 412 -1.85 -7.86 3.92
C HIS A 412 -0.34 -8.08 4.16
N GLY A 413 0.47 -7.02 4.11
CA GLY A 413 1.91 -7.09 4.32
C GLY A 413 2.68 -6.86 3.02
N LYS A 414 3.92 -7.38 2.97
CA LYS A 414 4.81 -7.27 1.81
C LYS A 414 4.74 -8.53 0.95
N GLY A 415 4.68 -8.35 -0.37
CA GLY A 415 4.61 -9.41 -1.36
C GLY A 415 5.98 -9.86 -1.88
N ALA A 416 5.97 -10.85 -2.77
CA ALA A 416 7.19 -11.28 -3.46
C ALA A 416 7.75 -10.20 -4.43
N PRO A 417 6.92 -9.45 -5.17
CA PRO A 417 7.38 -8.35 -6.03
C PRO A 417 8.12 -7.25 -5.27
N ASP A 418 7.68 -6.89 -4.05
CA ASP A 418 8.39 -5.95 -3.17
C ASP A 418 9.84 -6.40 -2.92
N GLY A 419 10.08 -7.71 -2.79
CA GLY A 419 11.40 -8.29 -2.63
C GLY A 419 12.30 -8.08 -3.85
N VAL A 420 11.74 -8.24 -5.06
CA VAL A 420 12.42 -7.97 -6.33
C VAL A 420 12.76 -6.49 -6.43
N GLY A 421 11.79 -5.59 -6.23
CA GLY A 421 12.01 -4.15 -6.27
C GLY A 421 13.03 -3.68 -5.24
N GLY A 422 12.96 -4.21 -4.02
CA GLY A 422 13.94 -3.94 -2.97
C GLY A 422 15.34 -4.45 -3.32
N CYS A 423 15.46 -5.60 -4.00
CA CYS A 423 16.74 -6.12 -4.47
C CYS A 423 17.36 -5.17 -5.51
N LEU A 424 16.61 -4.84 -6.56
CA LEU A 424 17.07 -3.98 -7.65
C LEU A 424 17.52 -2.60 -7.14
N LYS A 425 16.69 -1.95 -6.32
CA LYS A 425 17.02 -0.63 -5.75
C LYS A 425 18.24 -0.66 -4.85
N ARG A 426 18.38 -1.69 -4.00
CA ARG A 426 19.59 -1.84 -3.16
C ARG A 426 20.84 -2.09 -3.99
N THR A 427 20.75 -2.85 -5.08
CA THR A 427 21.88 -3.05 -5.99
C THR A 427 22.26 -1.74 -6.67
N ALA A 428 21.30 -1.00 -7.20
CA ALA A 428 21.55 0.31 -7.81
C ALA A 428 22.19 1.29 -6.81
N ASP A 429 21.62 1.41 -5.60
CA ASP A 429 22.17 2.24 -4.52
C ASP A 429 23.60 1.81 -4.12
N SER A 430 23.86 0.50 -4.10
CA SER A 430 25.20 -0.01 -3.80
C SER A 430 26.20 0.32 -4.90
N LEU A 431 25.81 0.32 -6.17
CA LEU A 431 26.69 0.70 -7.29
C LEU A 431 27.01 2.20 -7.25
N VAL A 432 26.01 3.02 -6.95
CA VAL A 432 26.19 4.46 -6.71
C VAL A 432 27.19 4.71 -5.59
N SER A 433 27.06 4.02 -4.46
CA SER A 433 28.00 4.14 -3.34
C SER A 433 29.44 3.69 -3.65
N ARG A 434 29.65 2.99 -4.76
CA ARG A 434 30.97 2.48 -5.22
C ARG A 434 31.57 3.30 -6.36
N GLY A 435 30.97 4.43 -6.73
CA GLY A 435 31.50 5.28 -7.80
C GLY A 435 30.81 5.13 -9.15
N THR A 436 29.67 4.42 -9.25
CA THR A 436 28.95 4.26 -10.53
C THR A 436 27.73 5.17 -10.61
N ASP A 437 27.70 6.06 -11.59
CA ASP A 437 26.55 6.94 -11.79
C ASP A 437 25.32 6.19 -12.35
N MET A 438 24.17 6.46 -11.76
CA MET A 438 22.85 5.97 -12.16
C MET A 438 21.98 7.17 -12.53
N SER A 439 22.44 7.94 -13.52
CA SER A 439 21.90 9.24 -13.89
C SER A 439 20.70 9.18 -14.82
N ASP A 440 20.65 8.16 -15.70
CA ASP A 440 19.61 8.02 -16.73
C ASP A 440 19.08 6.58 -16.86
N PHE A 441 18.02 6.43 -17.66
CA PHE A 441 17.37 5.16 -17.93
C PHE A 441 18.32 4.09 -18.47
N LYS A 442 19.18 4.44 -19.43
CA LYS A 442 20.11 3.50 -20.08
C LYS A 442 21.12 2.95 -19.08
N SER A 443 21.67 3.82 -18.24
CA SER A 443 22.64 3.49 -17.20
C SER A 443 22.01 2.58 -16.14
N VAL A 444 20.81 2.90 -15.68
CA VAL A 444 20.07 2.07 -14.72
C VAL A 444 19.75 0.70 -15.31
N LEU A 445 19.23 0.65 -16.54
CA LEU A 445 18.89 -0.61 -17.21
C LEU A 445 20.12 -1.52 -17.37
N LYS A 446 21.21 -0.99 -17.95
CA LYS A 446 22.45 -1.74 -18.21
C LYS A 446 23.03 -2.30 -16.91
N ASN A 447 23.21 -1.46 -15.90
CA ASN A 447 23.83 -1.87 -14.64
C ASN A 447 22.99 -2.90 -13.90
N LEU A 448 21.66 -2.74 -13.88
CA LEU A 448 20.77 -3.71 -13.26
C LEU A 448 20.79 -5.06 -14.01
N GLN A 449 20.79 -5.06 -15.34
CA GLN A 449 20.89 -6.28 -16.14
C GLN A 449 22.21 -7.03 -15.88
N GLU A 450 23.32 -6.32 -15.76
CA GLU A 450 24.65 -6.89 -15.51
C GLU A 450 24.77 -7.51 -14.11
N HIS A 451 24.23 -6.84 -13.09
CA HIS A 451 24.43 -7.22 -11.68
C HIS A 451 23.28 -8.05 -11.09
N CYS A 452 22.08 -8.06 -11.69
CA CYS A 452 20.90 -8.76 -11.17
C CYS A 452 20.48 -9.93 -12.07
N LYS A 453 21.41 -10.86 -12.35
CA LYS A 453 21.19 -12.02 -13.25
C LYS A 453 20.02 -12.95 -12.87
N GLY A 454 19.57 -12.89 -11.61
CA GLY A 454 18.40 -13.65 -11.12
C GLY A 454 17.03 -13.03 -11.48
N VAL A 455 17.01 -11.85 -12.12
CA VAL A 455 15.80 -11.14 -12.54
C VAL A 455 15.90 -10.85 -14.03
N SER A 456 14.86 -11.19 -14.79
CA SER A 456 14.77 -10.79 -16.21
C SER A 456 14.28 -9.35 -16.29
N ILE A 457 15.16 -8.45 -16.74
CA ILE A 457 14.91 -7.01 -16.75
C ILE A 457 14.73 -6.53 -18.18
N TYR A 458 13.61 -5.87 -18.46
CA TYR A 458 13.29 -5.30 -19.77
C TYR A 458 13.13 -3.79 -19.66
N GLY A 459 13.80 -3.05 -20.55
CA GLY A 459 13.59 -1.61 -20.71
C GLY A 459 12.43 -1.35 -21.68
N LEU A 460 11.52 -0.47 -21.29
CA LEU A 460 10.36 -0.08 -22.08
C LEU A 460 10.40 1.41 -22.40
N ASN A 461 10.53 1.72 -23.68
CA ASN A 461 10.25 3.04 -24.22
C ASN A 461 8.75 3.14 -24.48
N LEU A 462 7.99 3.46 -23.43
CA LEU A 462 6.55 3.68 -23.53
C LEU A 462 6.30 5.05 -24.15
N ASP A 463 6.41 5.10 -25.48
CA ASP A 463 6.04 6.27 -26.26
C ASP A 463 4.53 6.51 -26.24
N ALA A 464 4.14 7.70 -26.69
CA ALA A 464 2.73 8.07 -26.72
C ALA A 464 1.93 7.13 -27.65
N GLU A 465 2.55 6.57 -28.69
CA GLU A 465 1.89 5.73 -29.69
C GLU A 465 1.48 4.36 -29.13
N GLU A 466 2.39 3.64 -28.46
CA GLU A 466 2.07 2.32 -27.89
C GLU A 466 0.97 2.44 -26.83
N LEU A 467 1.05 3.45 -25.94
CA LEU A 467 0.01 3.70 -24.96
C LEU A 467 -1.32 4.10 -25.61
N THR A 468 -1.27 4.94 -26.65
CA THR A 468 -2.47 5.34 -27.41
C THR A 468 -3.10 4.14 -28.12
N SER A 469 -2.32 3.18 -28.60
CA SER A 469 -2.84 1.97 -29.24
C SER A 469 -3.68 1.10 -28.28
N ILE A 470 -3.26 1.00 -27.01
CA ILE A 470 -4.01 0.31 -25.96
C ILE A 470 -5.20 1.17 -25.51
N GLU A 471 -5.02 2.50 -25.42
CA GLU A 471 -6.08 3.43 -25.04
C GLU A 471 -7.24 3.44 -26.04
N LYS A 472 -6.95 3.38 -27.35
CA LYS A 472 -7.96 3.28 -28.42
C LYS A 472 -8.83 2.02 -28.31
N LYS A 473 -8.36 0.97 -27.64
CA LYS A 473 -9.17 -0.24 -27.38
C LYS A 473 -10.18 -0.06 -26.24
N LEU A 474 -10.07 1.00 -25.44
CA LEU A 474 -10.99 1.28 -24.33
C LEU A 474 -12.21 2.08 -24.84
N PRO A 475 -13.45 1.62 -24.55
CA PRO A 475 -14.63 2.43 -24.79
C PRO A 475 -14.62 3.72 -23.96
N ASN A 476 -15.11 4.81 -24.53
CA ASN A 476 -15.25 6.09 -23.82
C ASN A 476 -16.25 6.00 -22.65
N ASP A 477 -17.31 5.21 -22.81
CA ASP A 477 -18.44 5.11 -21.86
C ASP A 477 -18.39 3.86 -20.97
N LEU A 478 -17.23 3.59 -20.35
CA LEU A 478 -17.11 2.48 -19.39
C LEU A 478 -17.89 2.75 -18.09
N VAL A 479 -18.78 1.82 -17.75
CA VAL A 479 -19.55 1.86 -16.50
C VAL A 479 -18.68 1.45 -15.32
N THR A 480 -18.88 2.07 -14.16
CA THR A 480 -18.23 1.60 -12.92
C THR A 480 -19.04 0.49 -12.26
N PHE A 481 -18.39 -0.59 -11.85
CA PHE A 481 -19.07 -1.65 -11.10
C PHE A 481 -19.32 -1.21 -9.65
N LYS A 482 -20.59 -1.23 -9.22
CA LYS A 482 -20.97 -0.94 -7.83
C LYS A 482 -20.45 -2.07 -6.94
N GLY A 483 -19.50 -1.75 -6.07
CA GLY A 483 -18.81 -2.76 -5.24
C GLY A 483 -17.39 -3.08 -5.70
N THR A 484 -16.80 -2.31 -6.61
CA THR A 484 -15.39 -2.47 -7.06
C THR A 484 -14.42 -2.64 -5.89
N ILE A 485 -14.56 -1.87 -4.80
CA ILE A 485 -13.67 -1.95 -3.62
C ILE A 485 -13.89 -3.23 -2.80
N GLN A 486 -15.07 -3.84 -2.87
CA GLN A 486 -15.39 -5.10 -2.17
C GLN A 486 -14.94 -6.33 -2.98
N CYS A 487 -14.59 -6.15 -4.25
CA CYS A 487 -14.11 -7.20 -5.12
C CYS A 487 -12.69 -7.60 -4.75
N HIS A 488 -12.50 -8.91 -4.60
CA HIS A 488 -11.21 -9.54 -4.33
C HIS A 488 -10.85 -10.63 -5.34
N GLU A 489 -11.80 -11.01 -6.20
CA GLU A 489 -11.56 -11.90 -7.32
C GLU A 489 -12.43 -11.49 -8.52
N VAL A 490 -11.82 -11.42 -9.70
CA VAL A 490 -12.48 -11.25 -11.01
C VAL A 490 -12.15 -12.48 -11.85
N THR A 491 -13.15 -13.11 -12.43
CA THR A 491 -12.95 -14.28 -13.28
C THR A 491 -13.49 -14.03 -14.69
N PHE A 492 -12.70 -14.46 -15.66
CA PHE A 492 -13.03 -14.54 -17.08
C PHE A 492 -12.92 -16.01 -17.51
N SER A 493 -13.87 -16.43 -18.34
CA SER A 493 -13.92 -17.74 -19.00
C SER A 493 -14.48 -17.52 -20.41
N ASP A 494 -14.39 -18.52 -21.30
CA ASP A 494 -14.77 -18.53 -22.73
C ASP A 494 -16.09 -17.82 -23.16
N ASN A 495 -16.91 -17.36 -22.21
CA ASN A 495 -17.94 -16.36 -22.44
C ASN A 495 -17.36 -14.94 -22.56
N TYR A 496 -17.10 -14.51 -23.79
CA TYR A 496 -16.54 -13.18 -24.12
C TYR A 496 -17.40 -11.97 -23.69
N LEU A 497 -18.60 -12.18 -23.14
CA LEU A 497 -19.56 -11.10 -22.87
C LEU A 497 -19.50 -10.55 -21.46
N LEU A 498 -18.97 -11.31 -20.49
CA LEU A 498 -19.16 -11.04 -19.07
C LEU A 498 -17.91 -11.40 -18.25
N LEU A 499 -17.62 -10.59 -17.24
CA LEU A 499 -16.73 -10.95 -16.13
C LEU A 499 -17.56 -11.27 -14.89
N ASN A 500 -17.15 -12.28 -14.14
CA ASN A 500 -17.73 -12.60 -12.85
C ASN A 500 -16.88 -11.97 -11.74
N LEU A 501 -17.51 -11.27 -10.81
CA LEU A 501 -16.85 -10.62 -9.68
C LEU A 501 -17.28 -11.28 -8.37
N ARG A 502 -16.32 -11.48 -7.48
CA ARG A 502 -16.49 -12.18 -6.19
C ARG A 502 -15.94 -11.34 -5.05
N LYS A 503 -16.58 -11.44 -3.88
CA LYS A 503 -16.19 -10.73 -2.65
C LYS A 503 -14.87 -11.24 -2.07
N LEU A 504 -14.57 -12.52 -2.28
CA LEU A 504 -13.35 -13.23 -1.86
C LEU A 504 -13.03 -14.28 -2.91
N THR A 505 -11.77 -14.72 -2.95
CA THR A 505 -11.35 -15.80 -3.85
C THR A 505 -12.08 -17.09 -3.49
N CYS A 506 -12.74 -17.71 -4.47
CA CYS A 506 -13.43 -18.98 -4.30
C CYS A 506 -12.74 -20.08 -5.10
N LEU A 507 -12.20 -21.10 -4.42
CA LEU A 507 -11.57 -22.24 -5.09
C LEU A 507 -12.55 -23.37 -5.43
N ASN A 508 -13.78 -23.31 -4.92
CA ASN A 508 -14.79 -24.36 -5.10
C ASN A 508 -15.65 -24.18 -6.35
N CYS A 509 -15.80 -22.95 -6.85
CA CYS A 509 -16.63 -22.64 -8.02
C CYS A 509 -15.77 -22.45 -9.26
N ALA A 510 -16.23 -22.95 -10.41
CA ALA A 510 -15.54 -22.73 -11.68
C ALA A 510 -15.55 -21.25 -12.07
N PRO A 511 -14.59 -20.76 -12.87
CA PRO A 511 -14.50 -19.35 -13.29
C PRO A 511 -15.75 -18.83 -14.03
N SER A 512 -16.44 -19.71 -14.75
CA SER A 512 -17.69 -19.45 -15.48
C SER A 512 -18.89 -19.20 -14.57
N ASP A 513 -18.86 -19.73 -13.35
CA ASP A 513 -20.04 -19.83 -12.52
C ASP A 513 -20.22 -18.59 -11.65
N VAL A 514 -21.49 -18.21 -11.48
CA VAL A 514 -21.89 -17.26 -10.44
C VAL A 514 -21.67 -17.92 -9.09
N CYS A 515 -20.76 -17.35 -8.29
CA CYS A 515 -20.33 -17.96 -7.04
C CYS A 515 -21.39 -17.79 -5.94
N GLU A 516 -21.89 -18.90 -5.39
CA GLU A 516 -22.81 -18.89 -4.25
C GLU A 516 -22.11 -18.57 -2.91
N HIS A 517 -20.83 -18.89 -2.78
CA HIS A 517 -20.06 -18.69 -1.55
C HIS A 517 -19.73 -17.20 -1.30
N TYR A 518 -19.28 -16.50 -2.35
CA TYR A 518 -18.81 -15.11 -2.28
C TYR A 518 -19.39 -14.23 -3.39
N PRO A 519 -20.73 -14.17 -3.55
CA PRO A 519 -21.37 -13.45 -4.65
C PRO A 519 -21.11 -11.95 -4.55
N LEU A 520 -20.80 -11.34 -5.68
CA LEU A 520 -20.74 -9.88 -5.82
C LEU A 520 -21.50 -9.38 -7.05
N GLY A 521 -21.29 -9.98 -8.21
CA GLY A 521 -22.06 -9.67 -9.43
C GLY A 521 -21.28 -9.96 -10.71
N SER A 522 -21.79 -9.51 -11.84
CA SER A 522 -21.12 -9.61 -13.14
C SER A 522 -20.90 -8.22 -13.77
N TYR A 523 -19.88 -8.11 -14.61
CA TYR A 523 -19.53 -6.90 -15.34
C TYR A 523 -19.58 -7.17 -16.84
N PRO A 524 -20.46 -6.49 -17.61
CA PRO A 524 -20.55 -6.71 -19.05
C PRO A 524 -19.35 -6.10 -19.78
N LEU A 525 -18.84 -6.83 -20.76
CA LEU A 525 -17.74 -6.40 -21.63
C LEU A 525 -18.24 -5.67 -22.90
N GLN A 526 -19.56 -5.62 -23.13
CA GLN A 526 -20.16 -4.83 -24.21
C GLN A 526 -20.63 -3.46 -23.71
N SER A 527 -20.31 -2.40 -24.44
CA SER A 527 -20.82 -1.05 -24.16
C SER A 527 -22.30 -0.98 -24.50
N HIS A 528 -23.16 -0.79 -23.50
CA HIS A 528 -24.52 -0.31 -23.77
C HIS A 528 -24.43 1.15 -24.22
N SER A 529 -24.46 1.38 -25.53
CA SER A 529 -24.64 2.69 -26.19
C SER A 529 -26.06 3.25 -25.97
N SER A 530 -26.57 3.18 -24.74
CA SER A 530 -27.95 3.60 -24.40
C SER A 530 -28.09 4.05 -22.94
N ALA A 531 -27.05 4.62 -22.33
CA ALA A 531 -27.21 5.38 -21.09
C ALA A 531 -27.57 6.82 -21.46
N LYS A 532 -28.85 7.20 -21.30
CA LYS A 532 -29.37 8.57 -21.45
C LYS A 532 -28.38 9.60 -20.86
N ARG A 533 -27.68 10.36 -21.71
CA ARG A 533 -26.98 11.56 -21.28
C ARG A 533 -28.02 12.53 -20.72
N LYS A 534 -27.88 12.93 -19.46
CA LYS A 534 -28.52 14.16 -18.97
C LYS A 534 -27.76 15.31 -19.63
N ILE A 535 -28.39 15.92 -20.62
CA ILE A 535 -27.93 17.16 -21.27
C ILE A 535 -27.74 18.21 -20.16
N LYS A 536 -26.57 18.86 -20.11
CA LYS A 536 -26.35 19.99 -19.22
C LYS A 536 -26.78 21.27 -19.93
N TYR A 537 -27.21 22.27 -19.18
CA TYR A 537 -27.70 23.54 -19.70
C TYR A 537 -26.70 24.25 -20.65
N ALA A 538 -25.40 24.03 -20.45
CA ALA A 538 -24.34 24.58 -21.31
C ALA A 538 -24.26 23.93 -22.72
N ASP A 539 -24.88 22.77 -22.93
CA ASP A 539 -24.88 22.08 -24.24
C ASP A 539 -26.02 22.57 -25.16
N VAL A 540 -26.89 23.47 -24.66
CA VAL A 540 -28.07 23.99 -25.39
C VAL A 540 -27.89 25.48 -25.76
N TYR A 541 -27.03 26.19 -25.05
CA TYR A 541 -26.73 27.60 -25.30
C TYR A 541 -25.21 27.80 -25.28
N SER A 542 -24.59 27.58 -26.42
CA SER A 542 -23.31 28.17 -26.78
C SER A 542 -23.50 28.91 -28.09
N ASP A 543 -23.80 30.20 -27.98
CA ASP A 543 -23.67 31.14 -29.10
C ASP A 543 -22.18 31.24 -29.41
N GLU A 544 -21.76 30.69 -30.54
CA GLU A 544 -20.63 31.15 -31.36
C GLU A 544 -20.58 30.29 -32.63
N ASP A 545 -21.06 30.90 -33.72
CA ASP A 545 -20.90 30.44 -35.08
C ASP A 545 -19.42 30.23 -35.42
N SER A 546 -19.04 29.01 -35.76
CA SER A 546 -17.83 28.79 -36.57
C SER A 546 -18.01 27.57 -37.46
N GLU A 547 -18.15 27.85 -38.76
CA GLU A 547 -18.10 26.89 -39.84
C GLU A 547 -16.78 26.09 -39.81
N LYS A 548 -16.86 24.76 -39.75
CA LYS A 548 -15.74 23.88 -40.13
C LYS A 548 -16.27 22.70 -40.95
N GLN A 549 -15.68 22.58 -42.13
CA GLN A 549 -15.90 21.55 -43.15
C GLN A 549 -15.57 20.15 -42.64
N ASP A 550 -16.41 19.18 -43.03
CA ASP A 550 -16.22 17.75 -42.81
C ASP A 550 -15.12 17.17 -43.73
N PRO A 551 -14.12 16.43 -43.20
CA PRO A 551 -13.40 15.43 -43.97
C PRO A 551 -14.00 14.05 -43.71
N VAL A 552 -14.55 13.50 -44.80
CA VAL A 552 -14.94 12.12 -45.10
C VAL A 552 -14.25 11.05 -44.23
N GLU A 553 -15.05 10.35 -43.41
CA GLU A 553 -14.66 9.12 -42.69
C GLU A 553 -14.72 7.90 -43.64
N GLU A 554 -13.58 7.48 -44.17
CA GLU A 554 -13.35 6.09 -44.58
C GLU A 554 -12.62 5.37 -43.45
N LEU A 555 -13.30 4.42 -42.80
CA LEU A 555 -12.79 3.14 -42.26
C LEU A 555 -13.75 2.61 -41.19
N GLU A 556 -14.88 2.06 -41.65
CA GLU A 556 -15.74 1.18 -40.86
C GLU A 556 -14.96 -0.09 -40.45
N SER A 557 -15.14 -0.50 -39.20
CA SER A 557 -14.38 -1.62 -38.61
C SER A 557 -14.73 -2.96 -39.26
N TYR A 558 -13.70 -3.66 -39.75
CA TYR A 558 -13.78 -5.01 -40.33
C TYR A 558 -14.22 -6.12 -39.34
N ALA A 559 -14.59 -5.78 -38.10
CA ALA A 559 -15.00 -6.72 -37.07
C ALA A 559 -16.53 -6.86 -36.90
N GLU A 560 -17.33 -5.85 -37.29
CA GLU A 560 -18.80 -5.95 -37.25
C GLU A 560 -19.38 -6.73 -38.46
N ILE A 561 -18.62 -6.87 -39.54
CA ILE A 561 -19.05 -7.56 -40.78
C ILE A 561 -19.02 -9.09 -40.64
N LEU A 562 -18.16 -9.64 -39.77
CA LEU A 562 -17.96 -11.09 -39.64
C LEU A 562 -19.08 -11.82 -38.89
N SER A 563 -19.91 -11.13 -38.09
CA SER A 563 -21.04 -11.74 -37.37
C SER A 563 -22.37 -11.77 -38.14
N LEU A 564 -22.45 -11.14 -39.31
CA LEU A 564 -23.66 -11.10 -40.17
C LEU A 564 -23.52 -11.91 -41.47
N GLN A 565 -22.41 -12.62 -41.67
CA GLN A 565 -22.04 -13.19 -42.97
C GLN A 565 -22.90 -14.36 -43.46
N ASN A 566 -23.90 -14.84 -42.73
CA ASN A 566 -24.69 -16.03 -43.13
C ASN A 566 -26.22 -15.83 -43.04
N VAL A 567 -26.74 -14.64 -43.32
CA VAL A 567 -28.19 -14.47 -43.55
C VAL A 567 -28.55 -15.04 -44.92
N LYS A 568 -29.37 -16.09 -44.95
CA LYS A 568 -29.85 -16.74 -46.18
C LYS A 568 -31.26 -16.27 -46.54
N GLU A 569 -31.66 -16.53 -47.79
CA GLU A 569 -33.04 -16.37 -48.21
C GLU A 569 -33.96 -17.18 -47.28
N HIS A 570 -35.10 -16.60 -46.91
CA HIS A 570 -36.07 -17.12 -45.95
C HIS A 570 -35.67 -17.10 -44.46
N ASP A 571 -34.54 -16.50 -44.10
CA ASP A 571 -34.22 -16.26 -42.69
C ASP A 571 -35.08 -15.12 -42.10
N PHE A 572 -35.44 -15.28 -40.83
CA PHE A 572 -36.15 -14.26 -40.06
C PHE A 572 -35.15 -13.35 -39.39
N VAL A 573 -35.31 -12.03 -39.50
CA VAL A 573 -34.35 -11.05 -39.00
C VAL A 573 -35.04 -9.94 -38.21
N VAL A 574 -34.28 -9.32 -37.30
CA VAL A 574 -34.66 -8.07 -36.64
C VAL A 574 -33.88 -6.94 -37.29
N VAL A 575 -34.59 -5.93 -37.79
CA VAL A 575 -34.00 -4.75 -38.46
C VAL A 575 -34.21 -3.53 -37.58
N LYS A 576 -33.17 -2.69 -37.45
CA LYS A 576 -33.26 -1.38 -36.79
C LYS A 576 -33.55 -0.28 -37.81
N PHE A 577 -34.48 0.61 -37.48
CA PHE A 577 -34.70 1.86 -38.20
C PHE A 577 -34.44 3.05 -37.27
N LEU A 578 -33.62 3.98 -37.75
CA LEU A 578 -33.31 5.23 -37.05
C LEU A 578 -34.41 6.26 -37.31
N GLY A 579 -35.23 6.56 -36.28
CA GLY A 579 -36.16 7.69 -36.31
C GLY A 579 -35.54 8.96 -35.72
N LYS A 580 -36.18 10.13 -35.95
CA LYS A 580 -35.67 11.46 -35.52
C LYS A 580 -35.27 11.58 -34.04
N LYS A 581 -35.87 10.78 -33.14
CA LYS A 581 -35.57 10.76 -31.68
C LYS A 581 -35.48 9.36 -31.07
N THR A 582 -35.78 8.30 -31.83
CA THR A 582 -35.89 6.92 -31.31
C THR A 582 -35.54 5.90 -32.37
N THR A 583 -34.82 4.85 -31.99
CA THR A 583 -34.63 3.66 -32.83
C THR A 583 -35.84 2.73 -32.67
N GLN A 584 -36.45 2.33 -33.78
CA GLN A 584 -37.53 1.34 -33.82
C GLN A 584 -37.00 0.02 -34.39
N HIS A 585 -37.54 -1.09 -33.90
CA HIS A 585 -37.14 -2.43 -34.36
C HIS A 585 -38.32 -3.12 -35.02
N PHE A 586 -38.07 -3.78 -36.13
CA PHE A 586 -39.09 -4.50 -36.89
C PHE A 586 -38.61 -5.92 -37.17
N VAL A 587 -39.54 -6.86 -37.16
CA VAL A 587 -39.28 -8.25 -37.51
C VAL A 587 -39.64 -8.45 -38.98
N GLY A 588 -38.76 -9.07 -39.76
CA GLY A 588 -38.99 -9.35 -41.16
C GLY A 588 -38.43 -10.69 -41.59
N VAL A 589 -38.81 -11.14 -42.78
CA VAL A 589 -38.24 -12.30 -43.46
C VAL A 589 -37.48 -11.83 -44.69
N VAL A 590 -36.28 -12.35 -44.90
CA VAL A 590 -35.46 -12.02 -46.06
C VAL A 590 -36.02 -12.76 -47.28
N GLN A 591 -36.32 -12.01 -48.35
CA GLN A 591 -36.78 -12.57 -49.61
C GLN A 591 -35.61 -12.78 -50.57
N GLU A 592 -34.74 -11.78 -50.71
CA GLU A 592 -33.60 -11.80 -51.63
C GLU A 592 -32.36 -11.20 -50.96
N CYS A 593 -31.19 -11.77 -51.24
CA CYS A 593 -29.89 -11.33 -50.72
C CYS A 593 -29.02 -10.72 -51.82
N ASN A 594 -28.80 -9.41 -51.78
CA ASN A 594 -27.88 -8.72 -52.69
C ASN A 594 -26.50 -8.49 -52.02
N GLN A 595 -25.49 -8.14 -52.83
CA GLN A 595 -24.11 -7.96 -52.35
C GLN A 595 -24.01 -6.95 -51.19
N TYR A 596 -24.85 -5.91 -51.18
CA TYR A 596 -24.83 -4.82 -50.20
C TYR A 596 -26.12 -4.63 -49.38
N ASN A 597 -27.24 -5.23 -49.81
CA ASN A 597 -28.56 -5.02 -49.21
C ASN A 597 -29.38 -6.32 -49.15
N TYR A 598 -30.36 -6.37 -48.25
CA TYR A 598 -31.37 -7.42 -48.15
C TYR A 598 -32.74 -6.86 -48.55
N LEU A 599 -33.51 -7.59 -49.35
CA LEU A 599 -34.92 -7.30 -49.56
C LEU A 599 -35.72 -7.99 -48.45
N VAL A 600 -36.28 -7.21 -47.53
CA VAL A 600 -36.93 -7.75 -46.32
C VAL A 600 -38.42 -7.45 -46.34
N LYS A 601 -39.23 -8.49 -46.14
CA LYS A 601 -40.69 -8.39 -45.97
C LYS A 601 -41.04 -8.35 -44.48
N PHE A 602 -41.65 -7.26 -44.04
CA PHE A 602 -41.89 -6.99 -42.62
C PHE A 602 -43.21 -7.57 -42.10
N PHE A 603 -43.18 -7.97 -40.83
CA PHE A 603 -44.35 -8.37 -40.08
C PHE A 603 -44.86 -7.21 -39.22
N ARG A 604 -46.17 -7.21 -38.97
CA ARG A 604 -46.81 -6.30 -38.01
C ARG A 604 -47.06 -7.01 -36.69
N LYS A 605 -46.65 -6.39 -35.59
CA LYS A 605 -46.96 -6.90 -34.24
C LYS A 605 -48.43 -6.67 -33.89
N MET A 606 -49.05 -7.67 -33.29
CA MET A 606 -50.41 -7.54 -32.76
C MET A 606 -50.41 -6.84 -31.40
N SER A 607 -51.20 -5.77 -31.28
CA SER A 607 -51.32 -4.99 -30.04
C SER A 607 -51.67 -5.90 -28.84
N GLY A 608 -50.92 -5.77 -27.74
CA GLY A 608 -51.13 -6.56 -26.52
C GLY A 608 -50.66 -8.02 -26.56
N SER A 609 -50.00 -8.48 -27.62
CA SER A 609 -49.50 -9.87 -27.70
C SER A 609 -48.07 -9.98 -28.24
N LYS A 610 -47.40 -11.12 -28.00
CA LYS A 610 -46.07 -11.44 -28.55
C LYS A 610 -46.12 -12.04 -29.97
N LYS A 611 -47.25 -11.88 -30.68
CA LYS A 611 -47.52 -12.51 -31.97
C LYS A 611 -47.42 -11.50 -33.12
N PHE A 612 -46.99 -11.99 -34.27
CA PHE A 612 -46.78 -11.21 -35.49
C PHE A 612 -47.66 -11.74 -36.62
N VAL A 613 -48.13 -10.85 -37.49
CA VAL A 613 -48.96 -11.16 -38.65
C VAL A 613 -48.43 -10.41 -39.87
N LEU A 614 -48.58 -11.00 -41.06
CA LEU A 614 -48.28 -10.28 -42.30
C LEU A 614 -49.31 -9.17 -42.49
N PRO A 615 -48.89 -7.93 -42.79
CA PRO A 615 -49.82 -6.83 -43.06
C PRO A 615 -50.65 -7.11 -44.33
N ARG A 616 -51.87 -6.56 -44.40
CA ARG A 616 -52.78 -6.73 -45.55
C ARG A 616 -52.22 -6.14 -46.86
N LYS A 617 -51.42 -5.08 -46.75
CA LYS A 617 -50.59 -4.54 -47.83
C LYS A 617 -49.17 -5.00 -47.57
N GLU A 618 -48.52 -5.57 -48.58
CA GLU A 618 -47.15 -6.05 -48.42
C GLU A 618 -46.21 -4.89 -48.06
N ASP A 619 -45.44 -5.07 -46.99
CA ASP A 619 -44.47 -4.10 -46.52
C ASP A 619 -43.08 -4.68 -46.78
N ILE A 620 -42.48 -4.27 -47.88
CA ILE A 620 -41.20 -4.77 -48.37
C ILE A 620 -40.28 -3.57 -48.51
N SER A 621 -39.08 -3.65 -47.92
CA SER A 621 -38.08 -2.60 -48.03
C SER A 621 -36.68 -3.15 -48.21
N LEU A 622 -35.84 -2.34 -48.84
CA LEU A 622 -34.43 -2.63 -49.08
C LEU A 622 -33.61 -2.17 -47.87
N ILE A 623 -32.95 -3.11 -47.20
CA ILE A 623 -32.25 -2.88 -45.92
C ILE A 623 -30.75 -3.09 -46.10
N LYS A 624 -29.94 -2.15 -45.58
CA LYS A 624 -28.48 -2.30 -45.58
C LYS A 624 -28.08 -3.40 -44.59
N LYS A 625 -27.02 -4.16 -44.89
CA LYS A 625 -26.54 -5.24 -44.00
C LYS A 625 -26.28 -4.74 -42.56
N ASN A 626 -25.76 -3.52 -42.41
CA ASN A 626 -25.46 -2.88 -41.11
C ASN A 626 -26.72 -2.58 -40.26
N ASP A 627 -27.91 -2.60 -40.86
CA ASP A 627 -29.20 -2.35 -40.19
C ASP A 627 -29.86 -3.64 -39.68
N VAL A 628 -29.28 -4.82 -39.98
CA VAL A 628 -29.71 -6.09 -39.42
C VAL A 628 -29.07 -6.30 -38.05
N VAL A 629 -29.89 -6.45 -37.01
CA VAL A 629 -29.45 -6.56 -35.61
C VAL A 629 -29.19 -8.01 -35.22
N CYS A 630 -30.05 -8.94 -35.64
CA CYS A 630 -29.88 -10.37 -35.41
C CYS A 630 -30.77 -11.23 -36.32
N VAL A 631 -30.43 -12.52 -36.40
CA VAL A 631 -31.25 -13.58 -37.04
C VAL A 631 -32.07 -14.30 -35.97
N LEU A 632 -33.36 -14.54 -36.24
CA LEU A 632 -34.31 -15.21 -35.38
C LEU A 632 -34.46 -16.69 -35.76
N PRO A 633 -34.74 -17.57 -34.79
CA PRO A 633 -35.09 -18.96 -35.07
C PRO A 633 -36.43 -19.07 -35.81
N GLN A 634 -36.69 -20.21 -36.44
CA GLN A 634 -37.96 -20.43 -37.15
C GLN A 634 -39.17 -20.22 -36.23
N PRO A 635 -40.19 -19.45 -36.67
CA PRO A 635 -41.36 -19.15 -35.87
C PRO A 635 -42.32 -20.33 -35.77
N LEU A 636 -43.00 -20.43 -34.63
CA LEU A 636 -44.16 -21.30 -34.46
C LEU A 636 -45.39 -20.62 -35.09
N ILE A 637 -46.02 -21.29 -36.05
CA ILE A 637 -47.16 -20.77 -36.83
C ILE A 637 -48.46 -21.43 -36.35
N ASN A 638 -49.42 -20.62 -35.89
CA ASN A 638 -50.75 -21.12 -35.53
C ASN A 638 -51.67 -21.28 -36.75
N LYS A 639 -52.76 -22.05 -36.63
CA LYS A 639 -53.82 -22.25 -37.66
C LYS A 639 -54.39 -20.95 -38.27
N ARG A 640 -54.19 -19.80 -37.61
CA ARG A 640 -54.59 -18.45 -38.06
C ARG A 640 -53.45 -17.65 -38.73
N LYS A 641 -52.37 -18.29 -39.19
CA LYS A 641 -51.16 -17.66 -39.79
C LYS A 641 -50.52 -16.58 -38.89
N GLN A 642 -50.51 -16.82 -37.58
CA GLN A 642 -49.85 -15.97 -36.59
C GLN A 642 -48.49 -16.55 -36.23
N TYR A 643 -47.45 -15.72 -36.30
CA TYR A 643 -46.06 -16.09 -36.06
C TYR A 643 -45.65 -15.75 -34.62
N SER A 644 -44.95 -16.66 -33.96
CA SER A 644 -44.38 -16.45 -32.64
C SER A 644 -42.95 -16.99 -32.58
N PHE A 645 -42.05 -16.23 -31.97
CA PHE A 645 -40.64 -16.56 -31.87
C PHE A 645 -40.31 -16.97 -30.44
N SER A 646 -39.47 -17.99 -30.28
CA SER A 646 -38.98 -18.46 -28.96
C SER A 646 -38.02 -17.48 -28.30
N THR A 647 -37.37 -16.62 -29.08
CA THR A 647 -36.45 -15.58 -28.60
C THR A 647 -37.19 -14.50 -27.82
N ASN A 648 -36.60 -14.04 -26.72
CA ASN A 648 -37.18 -12.96 -25.93
C ASN A 648 -37.01 -11.59 -26.60
N LEU A 649 -37.98 -11.22 -27.44
CA LEU A 649 -38.01 -9.96 -28.18
C LEU A 649 -38.28 -8.72 -27.30
N SER A 650 -38.47 -8.87 -25.98
CA SER A 650 -38.63 -7.73 -25.06
C SER A 650 -37.32 -6.98 -24.79
N LEU A 651 -36.18 -7.51 -25.25
CA LEU A 651 -34.86 -6.89 -25.14
C LEU A 651 -34.68 -5.73 -26.15
N PHE A 652 -35.51 -5.69 -27.21
CA PHE A 652 -35.48 -4.64 -28.22
C PHE A 652 -36.49 -3.54 -27.89
N SER A 653 -36.03 -2.30 -27.76
CA SER A 653 -36.90 -1.15 -27.47
C SER A 653 -37.84 -0.86 -28.66
N ASN A 654 -39.13 -0.67 -28.38
CA ASN A 654 -40.16 -0.28 -29.36
C ASN A 654 -40.26 -1.23 -30.57
N ILE A 655 -40.32 -2.54 -30.33
CA ILE A 655 -40.55 -3.52 -31.39
C ILE A 655 -42.01 -3.46 -31.88
N ASN A 656 -42.18 -3.16 -33.17
CA ASN A 656 -43.46 -2.90 -33.84
C ASN A 656 -43.86 -3.97 -34.87
#